data_AF-A0A0R3CDD9-F1
#
_entry.id   AF-A0A0R3CDD9-F1
#
_cell.length_a   1.000
_cell.length_b   1.000
_cell.length_c   1.000
_cell.angle_alpha   90.00
_cell.angle_beta   90.00
_cell.angle_gamma   90.00
#
_symmetry.space_group_name_H-M   'P 1'
#
loop_
_entity.id
_entity.type
_entity.pdbx_description
1 polymer ?
#
loop_
_entity_poly.entity_id
_entity_poly.type
_entity_poly.pdbx_seq_one_letter_code
_entity_poly.pdbx_strand_id
1 'polypeptide(L)'
;MATAVYVSATNNAEIDGLLSGVKWSGTITYSFPDAPSDYSNPYSGGSGEPTTSGFASVPTQIQAAINYAVGLILSYTNANIQYAGTNGADLMIAQSSAASPTAYAYYPGNYAPGGDIWFGTQYNFSLAKLGNYYFTTALHELGHAIGLKHSQEAGGPGNVAVPSAHDSSEYTVMSYRSYVGASTTGGYTNEAYGYSQTYMANDILALQTMYGADYTTQSSSTVYTWNPTTGQQFINGVGQLAPGGGVGGSANRIYETVWDGGGIDTYDLSNYTTNLSINLNPGASSVFSSVQLAYLGNGHYASGNVYNAYLYNGDARSYIDNATGGSGNDTIIGNAIANTLNGAGGNDTITGGAGSDTINGGSGTDTAVYSGSRANYTISYNAATQTFTLVDLRSGSPDGTDTVTGTEYFRFGDGTVASSSLVSTTIEAFGSTSVFRSGGNYYLNNISTGTGPTLKYQGNVVDTANYSTWSVIAAEQVSGGGYDVVWKNSANGHYSVWSTDSTGNFVTTLAAAPEVLGSDPTLKALEPTLQQDLNGDGAIGIPAGSLVTIEALGSTSVVVSGGNYYLTNISTGTGPTLKYQGNVVDTANYTTWSVIAAEQVSGGGYDVVWKNSANGHYSVWSTDSGGNFVTTLAAAPEVLGSDPTLKALEPTLQQDLNGDGTIGVPIASPVTIEALGSTSVVVSGGNYYLTNISTGVGP
;
A
#
# COMPACT_ATOMS: atom_id res chain seq x y z
N MET A 1 -36.38 43.19 24.01
CA MET A 1 -37.33 42.40 23.22
C MET A 1 -36.86 42.41 21.79
N ALA A 2 -36.69 41.23 21.23
CA ALA A 2 -36.44 41.04 19.81
C ALA A 2 -37.61 41.62 18.99
N THR A 3 -37.36 41.85 17.70
CA THR A 3 -38.39 42.31 16.77
C THR A 3 -38.54 41.31 15.64
N ALA A 4 -39.77 41.01 15.25
CA ALA A 4 -40.05 40.16 14.11
C ALA A 4 -39.80 40.93 12.80
N VAL A 5 -39.03 40.33 11.90
CA VAL A 5 -38.67 40.87 10.58
C VAL A 5 -38.92 39.83 9.50
N TYR A 6 -39.12 40.29 8.25
CA TYR A 6 -39.37 39.40 7.12
C TYR A 6 -38.11 38.68 6.64
N VAL A 7 -38.29 37.43 6.21
CA VAL A 7 -37.27 36.62 5.51
C VAL A 7 -37.66 36.56 4.04
N SER A 8 -36.69 36.76 3.15
CA SER A 8 -36.90 36.67 1.70
C SER A 8 -36.72 35.23 1.20
N ALA A 9 -37.30 34.91 0.05
CA ALA A 9 -37.14 33.60 -0.58
C ALA A 9 -35.70 33.40 -1.07
N THR A 10 -35.24 32.16 -0.99
CA THR A 10 -33.91 31.73 -1.45
C THR A 10 -33.93 31.13 -2.85
N ASN A 11 -35.11 30.78 -3.37
CA ASN A 11 -35.31 29.96 -4.56
C ASN A 11 -34.77 28.53 -4.43
N ASN A 12 -34.60 28.05 -3.19
CA ASN A 12 -34.30 26.67 -2.89
C ASN A 12 -35.49 26.08 -2.11
N ALA A 13 -36.19 25.11 -2.70
CA ALA A 13 -37.38 24.51 -2.10
C ALA A 13 -37.10 23.75 -0.79
N GLU A 14 -35.88 23.23 -0.60
CA GLU A 14 -35.48 22.59 0.66
C GLU A 14 -35.47 23.60 1.83
N ILE A 15 -35.12 24.85 1.54
CA ILE A 15 -35.03 25.94 2.51
C ILE A 15 -36.37 26.66 2.61
N ASP A 16 -36.88 27.17 1.48
CA ASP A 16 -38.12 27.95 1.41
C ASP A 16 -39.35 27.11 1.84
N GLY A 17 -39.26 25.79 1.70
CA GLY A 17 -40.22 24.83 2.23
C GLY A 17 -40.30 24.78 3.76
N LEU A 18 -39.30 25.31 4.46
CA LEU A 18 -39.24 25.38 5.93
C LEU A 18 -39.30 26.80 6.48
N LEU A 19 -39.14 27.84 5.68
CA LEU A 19 -39.23 29.22 6.17
C LEU A 19 -40.69 29.66 6.36
N SER A 20 -41.05 30.15 7.55
CA SER A 20 -42.37 30.76 7.81
C SER A 20 -42.56 32.12 7.10
N GLY A 21 -41.45 32.77 6.73
CA GLY A 21 -41.42 34.11 6.14
C GLY A 21 -41.12 35.23 7.15
N VAL A 22 -41.04 34.90 8.44
CA VAL A 22 -40.65 35.82 9.51
C VAL A 22 -39.59 35.19 10.41
N LYS A 23 -38.73 36.02 10.98
CA LYS A 23 -37.71 35.63 11.97
C LYS A 23 -37.56 36.71 13.03
N TRP A 24 -36.89 36.38 14.13
CA TRP A 24 -36.50 37.39 15.11
C TRP A 24 -35.23 38.16 14.68
N SER A 25 -35.13 39.41 15.16
CA SER A 25 -33.96 40.27 15.01
C SER A 25 -33.63 40.92 16.36
N GLY A 26 -32.35 40.85 16.75
CA GLY A 26 -31.87 41.29 18.07
C GLY A 26 -31.69 40.12 19.05
N THR A 27 -31.47 40.45 20.32
CA THR A 27 -31.43 39.47 21.41
C THR A 27 -32.83 38.96 21.72
N ILE A 28 -33.01 37.66 21.57
CA ILE A 28 -34.24 36.91 21.85
C ILE A 28 -34.17 36.44 23.30
N THR A 29 -35.16 36.76 24.12
CA THR A 29 -35.27 36.18 25.46
C THR A 29 -36.28 35.04 25.48
N TYR A 30 -36.03 34.00 26.28
CA TYR A 30 -37.02 32.96 26.54
C TYR A 30 -37.23 32.72 28.05
N SER A 31 -38.44 32.33 28.43
CA SER A 31 -38.78 32.07 29.83
C SER A 31 -39.70 30.86 30.00
N PHE A 32 -39.80 30.38 31.24
CA PHE A 32 -40.76 29.36 31.65
C PHE A 32 -41.74 29.98 32.65
N PRO A 33 -42.87 30.56 32.20
CA PRO A 33 -43.80 31.22 33.10
C PRO A 33 -44.30 30.36 34.26
N ASP A 34 -44.50 31.02 35.40
CA ASP A 34 -45.02 30.40 36.62
C ASP A 34 -46.41 30.91 37.04
N ALA A 35 -46.89 31.98 36.39
CA ALA A 35 -48.24 32.50 36.57
C ALA A 35 -48.85 33.03 35.26
N PRO A 36 -50.20 33.04 35.14
CA PRO A 36 -50.89 33.72 34.03
C PRO A 36 -50.57 35.22 33.95
N SER A 37 -50.22 35.84 35.08
CA SER A 37 -49.88 37.26 35.18
C SER A 37 -48.57 37.65 34.51
N ASP A 38 -47.74 36.67 34.12
CA ASP A 38 -46.48 36.91 33.42
C ASP A 38 -46.73 37.34 31.97
N TYR A 39 -47.91 37.03 31.43
CA TYR A 39 -48.34 37.40 30.08
C TYR A 39 -49.04 38.76 30.07
N SER A 40 -48.98 39.42 28.91
CA SER A 40 -49.70 40.67 28.69
C SER A 40 -51.22 40.50 28.84
N ASN A 41 -51.86 41.53 29.41
CA ASN A 41 -53.31 41.61 29.55
C ASN A 41 -53.82 42.93 28.94
N PRO A 42 -54.57 42.90 27.82
CA PRO A 42 -55.13 41.71 27.15
C PRO A 42 -54.10 40.97 26.28
N TYR A 43 -54.15 39.63 26.32
CA TYR A 43 -53.38 38.73 25.44
C TYR A 43 -54.02 38.69 24.04
N SER A 44 -53.88 39.79 23.30
CA SER A 44 -54.59 40.02 22.05
C SER A 44 -53.94 39.27 20.89
N GLY A 45 -54.75 38.52 20.13
CA GLY A 45 -54.30 37.73 18.98
C GLY A 45 -54.03 36.25 19.29
N GLY A 46 -54.23 35.82 20.54
CA GLY A 46 -54.08 34.42 20.95
C GLY A 46 -55.38 33.62 20.90
N SER A 47 -55.28 32.33 21.20
CA SER A 47 -56.38 31.35 21.12
C SER A 47 -57.13 31.12 22.45
N GLY A 48 -57.01 32.06 23.40
CA GLY A 48 -57.67 32.02 24.72
C GLY A 48 -56.71 31.86 25.91
N GLU A 49 -55.42 31.67 25.66
CA GLU A 49 -54.37 31.62 26.68
C GLU A 49 -53.95 33.03 27.14
N PRO A 50 -53.25 33.13 28.28
CA PRO A 50 -53.41 32.26 29.45
C PRO A 50 -54.76 32.48 30.18
N THR A 51 -55.62 33.36 29.66
CA THR A 51 -56.68 34.03 30.43
C THR A 51 -57.99 33.26 30.56
N THR A 52 -58.36 32.41 29.58
CA THR A 52 -59.65 31.68 29.57
C THR A 52 -59.51 30.18 29.41
N SER A 53 -58.35 29.68 28.98
CA SER A 53 -58.12 28.26 28.63
C SER A 53 -57.27 27.47 29.64
N GLY A 54 -57.04 28.03 30.83
CA GLY A 54 -56.20 27.43 31.86
C GLY A 54 -54.71 27.55 31.56
N PHE A 55 -53.92 27.72 32.62
CA PHE A 55 -52.47 27.86 32.58
C PHE A 55 -51.83 26.87 33.55
N ALA A 56 -50.72 26.28 33.13
CA ALA A 56 -49.78 25.60 34.01
C ALA A 56 -48.34 25.82 33.51
N SER A 57 -47.37 25.80 34.41
CA SER A 57 -45.96 25.76 34.01
C SER A 57 -45.64 24.44 33.32
N VAL A 58 -44.74 24.49 32.34
CA VAL A 58 -44.23 23.26 31.72
C VAL A 58 -43.42 22.42 32.73
N PRO A 59 -43.49 21.07 32.68
CA PRO A 59 -42.65 20.19 33.49
C PRO A 59 -41.16 20.44 33.27
N THR A 60 -40.34 20.16 34.29
CA THR A 60 -38.88 20.37 34.22
C THR A 60 -38.20 19.60 33.08
N GLN A 61 -38.77 18.48 32.64
CA GLN A 61 -38.27 17.71 31.50
C GLN A 61 -38.45 18.44 30.16
N ILE A 62 -39.54 19.21 29.99
CA ILE A 62 -39.71 20.08 28.83
C ILE A 62 -38.81 21.30 28.94
N GLN A 63 -38.63 21.86 30.13
CA GLN A 63 -37.66 22.94 30.33
C GLN A 63 -36.25 22.49 29.91
N ALA A 64 -35.85 21.27 30.29
CA ALA A 64 -34.58 20.67 29.88
C ALA A 64 -34.50 20.45 28.36
N ALA A 65 -35.58 19.98 27.72
CA ALA A 65 -35.63 19.80 26.27
C ALA A 65 -35.55 21.13 25.51
N ILE A 66 -36.24 22.17 25.96
CA ILE A 66 -36.16 23.53 25.37
C ILE A 66 -34.76 24.11 25.57
N ASN A 67 -34.16 23.99 26.76
CA ASN A 67 -32.79 24.45 27.00
C ASN A 67 -31.79 23.75 26.08
N TYR A 68 -31.95 22.45 25.87
CA TYR A 68 -31.14 21.68 24.92
C TYR A 68 -31.35 22.16 23.49
N ALA A 69 -32.60 22.34 23.05
CA ALA A 69 -32.93 22.82 21.71
C ALA A 69 -32.42 24.25 21.44
N VAL A 70 -32.47 25.14 22.44
CA VAL A 70 -31.83 26.48 22.38
C VAL A 70 -30.33 26.32 22.23
N GLY A 71 -29.68 25.45 23.02
CA GLY A 71 -28.26 25.15 22.89
C GLY A 71 -27.87 24.67 21.49
N LEU A 72 -28.68 23.80 20.89
CA LEU A 72 -28.48 23.34 19.51
C LEU A 72 -28.56 24.51 18.51
N ILE A 73 -29.60 25.35 18.57
CA ILE A 73 -29.75 26.51 17.67
C ILE A 73 -28.56 27.47 17.80
N LEU A 74 -28.10 27.73 19.03
CA LEU A 74 -26.92 28.56 19.28
C LEU A 74 -25.64 27.90 18.76
N SER A 75 -25.57 26.58 18.71
CA SER A 75 -24.41 25.87 18.14
C SER A 75 -24.38 25.89 16.61
N TYR A 76 -25.55 25.99 15.98
CA TYR A 76 -25.66 26.01 14.51
C TYR A 76 -25.58 27.42 13.93
N THR A 77 -25.97 28.44 14.71
CA THR A 77 -26.29 29.77 14.19
C THR A 77 -25.77 30.92 15.05
N ASN A 78 -25.66 32.12 14.46
CA ASN A 78 -25.35 33.35 15.18
C ASN A 78 -26.58 33.98 15.87
N ALA A 79 -27.64 33.21 16.12
CA ALA A 79 -28.76 33.69 16.92
C ALA A 79 -28.28 34.05 18.35
N ASN A 80 -28.93 35.02 18.98
CA ASN A 80 -28.64 35.40 20.36
C ASN A 80 -29.89 35.16 21.20
N ILE A 81 -29.92 34.01 21.88
CA ILE A 81 -31.07 33.54 22.67
C ILE A 81 -30.64 33.45 24.14
N GLN A 82 -31.40 34.08 25.05
CA GLN A 82 -31.03 34.22 26.45
C GLN A 82 -32.18 33.82 27.38
N TYR A 83 -31.86 33.06 28.42
CA TYR A 83 -32.84 32.69 29.44
C TYR A 83 -33.18 33.88 30.34
N ALA A 84 -34.46 34.18 30.50
CA ALA A 84 -34.98 35.32 31.26
C ALA A 84 -35.76 34.93 32.53
N GLY A 85 -35.67 33.67 32.97
CA GLY A 85 -36.34 33.19 34.18
C GLY A 85 -37.80 32.80 33.93
N THR A 86 -38.72 33.29 34.78
CA THR A 86 -40.15 32.95 34.73
C THR A 86 -41.05 34.12 34.33
N ASN A 87 -40.51 35.34 34.18
CA ASN A 87 -41.32 36.50 33.79
C ASN A 87 -41.47 36.62 32.26
N GLY A 88 -42.13 37.68 31.80
CA GLY A 88 -42.29 37.97 30.37
C GLY A 88 -40.98 37.96 29.57
N ALA A 89 -41.02 37.35 28.40
CA ALA A 89 -39.90 37.20 27.47
C ALA A 89 -40.40 37.25 26.01
N ASP A 90 -39.48 37.21 25.04
CA ASP A 90 -39.85 37.14 23.62
C ASP A 90 -40.45 35.77 23.26
N LEU A 91 -39.97 34.68 23.89
CA LEU A 91 -40.53 33.33 23.77
C LEU A 91 -40.98 32.86 25.15
N MET A 92 -42.28 32.70 25.38
CA MET A 92 -42.80 32.18 26.64
C MET A 92 -43.34 30.77 26.48
N ILE A 93 -42.84 29.83 27.29
CA ILE A 93 -43.14 28.40 27.17
C ILE A 93 -43.97 27.92 28.36
N ALA A 94 -45.24 27.56 28.12
CA ALA A 94 -46.16 27.11 29.16
C ALA A 94 -47.12 26.01 28.68
N GLN A 95 -47.97 25.52 29.58
CA GLN A 95 -49.07 24.60 29.27
C GLN A 95 -50.43 25.30 29.28
N SER A 96 -51.29 24.87 28.37
CA SER A 96 -52.71 25.24 28.37
C SER A 96 -53.58 24.08 27.89
N SER A 97 -54.81 24.02 28.39
CA SER A 97 -55.78 23.02 27.92
C SER A 97 -56.38 23.35 26.54
N ALA A 98 -56.20 24.57 26.04
CA ALA A 98 -56.57 24.94 24.66
C ALA A 98 -55.59 24.42 23.61
N ALA A 99 -54.33 24.17 23.99
CA ALA A 99 -53.39 23.47 23.11
C ALA A 99 -53.84 22.01 22.96
N SER A 100 -54.43 21.70 21.80
CA SER A 100 -55.05 20.41 21.51
C SER A 100 -54.75 19.95 20.07
N PRO A 101 -54.40 18.66 19.87
CA PRO A 101 -54.27 17.63 20.90
C PRO A 101 -52.91 17.65 21.64
N THR A 102 -51.85 18.18 21.03
CA THR A 102 -50.47 18.02 21.54
C THR A 102 -49.85 19.32 22.02
N ALA A 103 -49.51 20.23 21.10
CA ALA A 103 -48.87 21.51 21.37
C ALA A 103 -49.04 22.40 20.13
N TYR A 104 -48.74 23.69 20.26
CA TYR A 104 -48.55 24.60 19.14
C TYR A 104 -47.69 25.81 19.58
N ALA A 105 -47.12 26.51 18.61
CA ALA A 105 -46.39 27.75 18.84
C ALA A 105 -46.83 28.85 17.87
N TYR A 106 -46.69 30.11 18.32
CA TYR A 106 -46.87 31.26 17.45
C TYR A 106 -45.54 31.61 16.77
N TYR A 107 -45.59 31.87 15.47
CA TYR A 107 -44.44 32.40 14.73
C TYR A 107 -43.90 33.71 15.34
N PRO A 108 -42.65 34.07 15.03
CA PRO A 108 -42.09 35.38 15.37
C PRO A 108 -43.05 36.52 15.02
N GLY A 109 -43.41 37.35 16.00
CA GLY A 109 -44.46 38.36 15.83
C GLY A 109 -44.29 39.57 16.73
N ASN A 110 -44.61 40.76 16.21
CA ASN A 110 -44.64 42.00 17.00
C ASN A 110 -46.01 42.20 17.67
N TYR A 111 -46.50 41.15 18.35
CA TYR A 111 -47.78 41.11 19.03
C TYR A 111 -47.69 40.20 20.26
N ALA A 112 -48.67 40.27 21.17
CA ALA A 112 -48.61 39.64 22.49
C ALA A 112 -48.24 38.14 22.48
N PRO A 113 -48.90 37.27 21.69
CA PRO A 113 -48.52 35.86 21.57
C PRO A 113 -47.27 35.55 20.74
N GLY A 114 -46.65 36.51 20.05
CA GLY A 114 -45.60 36.20 19.07
C GLY A 114 -44.42 35.50 19.72
N GLY A 115 -44.09 34.27 19.28
CA GLY A 115 -43.04 33.44 19.87
C GLY A 115 -43.46 32.53 21.02
N ASP A 116 -44.68 32.67 21.54
CA ASP A 116 -45.13 31.84 22.66
C ASP A 116 -45.40 30.39 22.23
N ILE A 117 -45.09 29.46 23.13
CA ILE A 117 -45.23 28.01 22.94
C ILE A 117 -46.18 27.46 24.00
N TRP A 118 -47.22 26.77 23.54
CA TRP A 118 -48.23 26.16 24.39
C TRP A 118 -48.25 24.64 24.22
N PHE A 119 -47.86 23.94 25.28
CA PHE A 119 -48.02 22.50 25.39
C PHE A 119 -49.40 22.14 25.92
N GLY A 120 -50.04 21.15 25.32
CA GLY A 120 -51.33 20.63 25.75
C GLY A 120 -51.26 19.86 27.06
N THR A 121 -52.41 19.66 27.68
CA THR A 121 -52.54 18.87 28.92
C THR A 121 -53.00 17.43 28.69
N GLN A 122 -53.25 17.02 27.44
CA GLN A 122 -53.70 15.65 27.11
C GLN A 122 -52.54 14.64 27.17
N TYR A 123 -51.31 15.09 26.93
CA TYR A 123 -50.10 14.29 26.95
C TYR A 123 -49.30 14.51 28.24
N ASN A 124 -48.66 13.45 28.74
CA ASN A 124 -47.80 13.55 29.93
C ASN A 124 -46.37 13.98 29.54
N PHE A 125 -46.17 15.27 29.36
CA PHE A 125 -44.88 15.86 28.98
C PHE A 125 -43.78 15.75 30.05
N SER A 126 -44.08 15.29 31.28
CA SER A 126 -43.03 14.94 32.26
C SER A 126 -42.21 13.70 31.86
N LEU A 127 -42.64 12.98 30.82
CA LEU A 127 -41.94 11.83 30.24
C LEU A 127 -40.91 12.23 29.16
N ALA A 128 -40.72 13.52 28.89
CA ALA A 128 -39.78 13.98 27.87
C ALA A 128 -38.35 13.51 28.16
N LYS A 129 -37.76 12.85 27.17
CA LYS A 129 -36.38 12.34 27.16
C LYS A 129 -35.87 12.30 25.73
N LEU A 130 -34.57 12.54 25.54
CA LEU A 130 -33.93 12.58 24.22
C LEU A 130 -34.34 11.35 23.38
N GLY A 131 -34.74 11.62 22.13
CA GLY A 131 -35.17 10.63 21.14
C GLY A 131 -36.63 10.20 21.22
N ASN A 132 -37.42 10.66 22.20
CA ASN A 132 -38.86 10.35 22.26
C ASN A 132 -39.74 11.49 21.74
N TYR A 133 -41.00 11.15 21.44
CA TYR A 133 -42.00 12.07 20.89
C TYR A 133 -42.13 13.39 21.67
N TYR A 134 -42.18 13.32 23.00
CA TYR A 134 -42.34 14.51 23.85
C TYR A 134 -41.15 15.46 23.76
N PHE A 135 -39.93 14.91 23.63
CA PHE A 135 -38.72 15.70 23.47
C PHE A 135 -38.65 16.33 22.08
N THR A 136 -38.89 15.55 21.03
CA THR A 136 -38.91 16.08 19.65
C THR A 136 -40.02 17.11 19.44
N THR A 137 -41.15 17.02 20.16
CA THR A 137 -42.18 18.07 20.17
C THR A 137 -41.60 19.40 20.67
N ALA A 138 -40.72 19.39 21.67
CA ALA A 138 -40.08 20.63 22.14
C ALA A 138 -39.16 21.26 21.08
N LEU A 139 -38.44 20.45 20.30
CA LEU A 139 -37.66 20.93 19.16
C LEU A 139 -38.58 21.51 18.08
N HIS A 140 -39.65 20.79 17.75
CA HIS A 140 -40.62 21.19 16.74
C HIS A 140 -41.26 22.55 17.06
N GLU A 141 -41.82 22.72 18.25
CA GLU A 141 -42.50 23.96 18.63
C GLU A 141 -41.53 25.14 18.77
N LEU A 142 -40.30 24.90 19.26
CA LEU A 142 -39.27 25.94 19.26
C LEU A 142 -38.86 26.34 17.84
N GLY A 143 -38.84 25.38 16.91
CA GLY A 143 -38.67 25.62 15.48
C GLY A 143 -39.69 26.62 14.94
N HIS A 144 -40.98 26.44 15.26
CA HIS A 144 -42.03 27.41 14.93
C HIS A 144 -41.80 28.78 15.56
N ALA A 145 -41.55 28.82 16.87
CA ALA A 145 -41.33 30.06 17.61
C ALA A 145 -40.11 30.86 17.10
N ILE A 146 -39.16 30.19 16.44
CA ILE A 146 -37.99 30.81 15.84
C ILE A 146 -38.07 31.01 14.31
N GLY A 147 -39.18 30.61 13.68
CA GLY A 147 -39.52 30.97 12.30
C GLY A 147 -39.55 29.83 11.28
N LEU A 148 -39.46 28.57 11.69
CA LEU A 148 -39.65 27.41 10.81
C LEU A 148 -41.12 27.05 10.66
N LYS A 149 -41.60 26.66 9.48
CA LYS A 149 -42.96 26.14 9.26
C LYS A 149 -42.95 24.63 9.02
N HIS A 150 -44.12 24.01 9.00
CA HIS A 150 -44.26 22.61 8.63
C HIS A 150 -43.76 22.36 7.20
N SER A 151 -43.06 21.24 7.00
CA SER A 151 -42.46 20.87 5.71
C SER A 151 -43.49 20.52 4.63
N GLN A 152 -44.62 19.92 5.03
CA GLN A 152 -45.68 19.51 4.11
C GLN A 152 -46.57 20.68 3.61
N GLU A 153 -46.48 21.85 4.23
CA GLU A 153 -47.37 22.99 3.94
C GLU A 153 -46.76 23.90 2.88
N ALA A 154 -47.56 24.32 1.90
CA ALA A 154 -47.18 25.46 1.06
C ALA A 154 -47.36 26.77 1.85
N GLY A 155 -46.49 27.74 1.59
CA GLY A 155 -46.53 29.05 2.27
C GLY A 155 -45.13 29.62 2.43
N GLY A 156 -44.97 30.54 3.38
CA GLY A 156 -43.69 31.21 3.59
C GLY A 156 -43.27 32.08 2.41
N PRO A 157 -41.99 32.47 2.33
CA PRO A 157 -41.54 33.45 1.35
C PRO A 157 -41.49 32.88 -0.07
N GLY A 158 -41.26 31.56 -0.23
CA GLY A 158 -41.25 30.89 -1.53
C GLY A 158 -42.62 30.34 -1.97
N ASN A 159 -43.61 30.33 -1.08
CA ASN A 159 -44.92 29.69 -1.30
C ASN A 159 -44.81 28.23 -1.78
N VAL A 160 -43.89 27.47 -1.17
CA VAL A 160 -43.59 26.08 -1.51
C VAL A 160 -43.57 25.21 -0.25
N ALA A 161 -43.77 23.91 -0.42
CA ALA A 161 -43.48 22.87 0.56
C ALA A 161 -42.06 22.31 0.32
N VAL A 162 -41.50 21.62 1.31
CA VAL A 162 -40.29 20.82 1.11
C VAL A 162 -40.58 19.75 0.05
N PRO A 163 -39.64 19.45 -0.87
CA PRO A 163 -39.82 18.40 -1.85
C PRO A 163 -40.25 17.08 -1.20
N SER A 164 -41.20 16.37 -1.80
CA SER A 164 -41.81 15.19 -1.18
C SER A 164 -40.82 14.07 -0.86
N ALA A 165 -39.69 14.01 -1.57
CA ALA A 165 -38.62 13.04 -1.30
C ALA A 165 -37.86 13.33 0.00
N HIS A 166 -37.92 14.57 0.50
CA HIS A 166 -37.28 15.03 1.72
C HIS A 166 -38.29 15.55 2.77
N ASP A 167 -39.58 15.28 2.59
CA ASP A 167 -40.62 15.55 3.59
C ASP A 167 -40.75 14.34 4.53
N SER A 168 -39.85 14.21 5.49
CA SER A 168 -39.94 13.25 6.60
C SER A 168 -39.11 13.68 7.80
N SER A 169 -39.29 12.98 8.92
CA SER A 169 -38.49 13.17 10.14
C SER A 169 -36.98 12.98 9.95
N GLU A 170 -36.54 12.39 8.83
CA GLU A 170 -35.12 12.16 8.51
C GLU A 170 -34.42 13.44 8.04
N TYR A 171 -35.19 14.39 7.52
CA TYR A 171 -34.68 15.63 6.93
C TYR A 171 -35.02 16.85 7.77
N THR A 172 -36.17 16.83 8.44
CA THR A 172 -36.67 17.95 9.24
C THR A 172 -37.57 17.49 10.38
N VAL A 173 -37.35 18.04 11.58
CA VAL A 173 -38.24 17.84 12.73
C VAL A 173 -39.61 18.49 12.52
N MET A 174 -39.74 19.37 11.52
CA MET A 174 -40.99 20.07 11.19
C MET A 174 -41.96 19.21 10.36
N SER A 175 -41.55 18.01 9.92
CA SER A 175 -42.43 17.11 9.17
C SER A 175 -43.34 16.31 10.07
N TYR A 176 -44.61 16.21 9.70
CA TYR A 176 -45.57 15.29 10.33
C TYR A 176 -45.43 13.83 9.86
N ARG A 177 -44.48 13.55 8.97
CA ARG A 177 -44.27 12.20 8.42
C ARG A 177 -43.14 11.50 9.15
N SER A 178 -43.42 10.29 9.64
CA SER A 178 -42.39 9.40 10.18
C SER A 178 -41.30 9.08 9.16
N TYR A 179 -41.70 8.72 7.95
CA TYR A 179 -40.85 8.36 6.81
C TYR A 179 -41.46 8.97 5.53
N VAL A 180 -40.69 9.03 4.45
CA VAL A 180 -41.15 9.60 3.18
C VAL A 180 -42.44 8.91 2.71
N GLY A 181 -43.50 9.70 2.53
CA GLY A 181 -44.84 9.21 2.13
C GLY A 181 -45.77 8.76 3.27
N ALA A 182 -45.33 8.73 4.53
CA ALA A 182 -46.18 8.41 5.69
C ALA A 182 -47.31 9.44 5.88
N SER A 183 -48.43 9.09 6.53
CA SER A 183 -49.56 10.01 6.73
C SER A 183 -49.19 11.26 7.55
N THR A 184 -49.67 12.43 7.14
CA THR A 184 -49.58 13.69 7.93
C THR A 184 -50.76 13.89 8.88
N THR A 185 -51.75 13.01 8.86
CA THR A 185 -52.98 13.13 9.68
C THR A 185 -53.19 11.94 10.61
N GLY A 186 -52.50 10.82 10.37
CA GLY A 186 -52.57 9.60 11.17
C GLY A 186 -51.67 9.62 12.42
N GLY A 187 -50.85 10.66 12.58
CA GLY A 187 -49.81 10.72 13.60
C GLY A 187 -48.56 9.90 13.23
N TYR A 188 -47.51 10.05 14.05
CA TYR A 188 -46.26 9.32 13.87
C TYR A 188 -46.43 7.83 14.21
N THR A 189 -45.70 7.00 13.47
CA THR A 189 -45.67 5.53 13.66
C THR A 189 -44.37 5.02 14.27
N ASN A 190 -43.48 5.94 14.68
CA ASN A 190 -42.16 5.63 15.21
C ASN A 190 -42.27 4.83 16.52
N GLU A 191 -41.25 4.03 16.81
CA GLU A 191 -41.10 3.44 18.14
C GLU A 191 -40.85 4.51 19.23
N ALA A 192 -40.91 4.11 20.49
CA ALA A 192 -40.87 5.03 21.64
C ALA A 192 -39.69 6.01 21.64
N TYR A 193 -38.50 5.60 21.15
CA TYR A 193 -37.31 6.43 21.04
C TYR A 193 -36.79 6.55 19.59
N GLY A 194 -37.68 6.32 18.61
CA GLY A 194 -37.36 6.41 17.19
C GLY A 194 -37.50 7.82 16.62
N TYR A 195 -37.36 8.86 17.43
CA TYR A 195 -37.49 10.27 17.00
C TYR A 195 -36.14 10.97 16.98
N SER A 196 -36.05 12.03 16.18
CA SER A 196 -34.84 12.83 16.03
C SER A 196 -34.39 13.40 17.38
N GLN A 197 -33.07 13.34 17.59
CA GLN A 197 -32.41 13.76 18.82
C GLN A 197 -31.90 15.20 18.71
N THR A 198 -31.64 15.66 17.49
CA THR A 198 -31.27 17.03 17.14
C THR A 198 -32.26 17.60 16.13
N TYR A 199 -32.06 18.87 15.75
CA TYR A 199 -32.57 19.36 14.47
C TYR A 199 -31.87 18.59 13.34
N MET A 200 -32.59 18.34 12.25
CA MET A 200 -32.09 17.55 11.12
C MET A 200 -31.49 18.46 10.05
N ALA A 201 -30.85 17.88 9.03
CA ALA A 201 -30.03 18.63 8.06
C ALA A 201 -30.77 19.82 7.39
N ASN A 202 -32.04 19.69 7.00
CA ASN A 202 -32.80 20.79 6.41
C ASN A 202 -33.16 21.87 7.45
N ASP A 203 -33.43 21.48 8.70
CA ASP A 203 -33.71 22.42 9.78
C ASP A 203 -32.49 23.31 10.04
N ILE A 204 -31.31 22.70 10.16
CA ILE A 204 -30.03 23.40 10.39
C ILE A 204 -29.80 24.39 9.25
N LEU A 205 -29.95 23.98 8.00
CA LEU A 205 -29.76 24.85 6.84
C LEU A 205 -30.76 26.02 6.81
N ALA A 206 -32.03 25.78 7.15
CA ALA A 206 -33.05 26.83 7.22
C ALA A 206 -32.79 27.81 8.38
N LEU A 207 -32.39 27.31 9.55
CA LEU A 207 -32.00 28.13 10.69
C LEU A 207 -30.77 29.00 10.37
N GLN A 208 -29.74 28.41 9.74
CA GLN A 208 -28.55 29.14 9.29
C GLN A 208 -28.88 30.18 8.22
N THR A 209 -29.85 29.91 7.34
CA THR A 209 -30.35 30.91 6.38
C THR A 209 -30.97 32.10 7.10
N MET A 210 -31.71 31.88 8.18
CA MET A 210 -32.32 32.98 8.95
C MET A 210 -31.31 33.72 9.81
N TYR A 211 -30.40 33.02 10.48
CA TYR A 211 -29.59 33.58 11.58
C TYR A 211 -28.08 33.62 11.28
N GLY A 212 -27.65 33.11 10.14
CA GLY A 212 -26.24 32.90 9.76
C GLY A 212 -25.62 31.72 10.50
N ALA A 213 -24.73 30.96 9.86
CA ALA A 213 -24.03 29.85 10.51
C ALA A 213 -22.99 30.31 11.54
N ASP A 214 -22.94 29.62 12.68
CA ASP A 214 -21.88 29.80 13.68
C ASP A 214 -20.71 28.85 13.43
N TYR A 215 -19.59 29.43 13.00
CA TYR A 215 -18.34 28.71 12.76
C TYR A 215 -17.40 28.72 13.96
N THR A 216 -17.84 29.19 15.14
CA THR A 216 -17.07 29.12 16.38
C THR A 216 -17.40 27.86 17.18
N THR A 217 -18.56 27.26 16.94
CA THR A 217 -18.93 25.96 17.50
C THR A 217 -18.00 24.87 17.00
N GLN A 218 -17.35 24.16 17.92
CA GLN A 218 -16.40 23.09 17.62
C GLN A 218 -15.31 23.44 16.61
N SER A 219 -14.93 24.72 16.50
CA SER A 219 -14.05 25.26 15.46
C SER A 219 -12.57 24.83 15.50
N SER A 220 -12.25 23.76 16.24
CA SER A 220 -10.94 23.14 16.36
C SER A 220 -11.06 21.67 16.04
N SER A 221 -9.96 20.93 15.84
CA SER A 221 -10.04 19.49 15.61
C SER A 221 -10.92 18.75 16.63
N THR A 222 -11.98 18.11 16.12
CA THR A 222 -13.00 17.47 16.93
C THR A 222 -13.08 15.98 16.64
N VAL A 223 -13.08 15.15 17.69
CA VAL A 223 -13.30 13.71 17.59
C VAL A 223 -14.70 13.37 18.08
N TYR A 224 -15.52 12.82 17.20
CA TYR A 224 -16.85 12.31 17.49
C TYR A 224 -16.80 10.79 17.63
N THR A 225 -17.35 10.29 18.74
CA THR A 225 -17.52 8.85 18.98
C THR A 225 -18.92 8.58 19.50
N TRP A 226 -19.40 7.34 19.36
CA TRP A 226 -20.70 6.92 19.86
C TRP A 226 -20.60 5.61 20.62
N ASN A 227 -21.36 5.47 21.69
CA ASN A 227 -21.40 4.22 22.44
C ASN A 227 -22.30 3.18 21.72
N PRO A 228 -21.79 1.99 21.34
CA PRO A 228 -22.57 0.99 20.60
C PRO A 228 -23.74 0.38 21.39
N THR A 229 -23.75 0.53 22.72
CA THR A 229 -24.75 -0.06 23.63
C THR A 229 -25.81 0.95 24.07
N THR A 230 -25.48 2.24 24.14
CA THR A 230 -26.40 3.28 24.64
C THR A 230 -26.80 4.30 23.58
N GLY A 231 -26.07 4.40 22.45
CA GLY A 231 -26.29 5.42 21.42
C GLY A 231 -25.83 6.82 21.83
N GLN A 232 -25.19 6.95 23.00
CA GLN A 232 -24.69 8.24 23.47
C GLN A 232 -23.51 8.72 22.63
N GLN A 233 -23.59 9.95 22.14
CA GLN A 233 -22.48 10.65 21.48
C GLN A 233 -21.48 11.18 22.52
N PHE A 234 -20.20 11.20 22.14
CA PHE A 234 -19.15 11.90 22.85
C PHE A 234 -18.41 12.80 21.88
N ILE A 235 -18.12 14.02 22.31
CA ILE A 235 -17.34 14.99 21.55
C ILE A 235 -16.06 15.28 22.33
N ASN A 236 -14.90 14.99 21.73
CA ASN A 236 -13.60 15.06 22.41
C ASN A 236 -13.59 14.31 23.76
N GLY A 237 -14.25 13.14 23.79
CA GLY A 237 -14.39 12.30 24.99
C GLY A 237 -15.41 12.81 26.02
N VAL A 238 -16.05 13.97 25.80
CA VAL A 238 -17.10 14.49 26.68
C VAL A 238 -18.46 13.96 26.25
N GLY A 239 -19.09 13.18 27.11
CA GLY A 239 -20.40 12.57 26.84
C GLY A 239 -21.53 13.60 26.74
N GLN A 240 -22.31 13.49 25.67
CA GLN A 240 -23.49 14.30 25.42
C GLN A 240 -24.73 13.65 26.06
N LEU A 241 -25.91 14.26 25.93
CA LEU A 241 -27.14 13.69 26.44
C LEU A 241 -27.41 12.34 25.77
N ALA A 242 -27.72 11.32 26.57
CA ALA A 242 -27.95 9.97 26.06
C ALA A 242 -29.45 9.74 25.75
N PRO A 243 -29.77 9.08 24.63
CA PRO A 243 -31.12 8.64 24.27
C PRO A 243 -31.78 7.83 25.39
N GLY A 244 -33.02 8.17 25.74
CA GLY A 244 -33.72 7.58 26.89
C GLY A 244 -33.05 7.74 28.26
N GLY A 245 -31.99 8.56 28.35
CA GLY A 245 -31.12 8.68 29.53
C GLY A 245 -30.04 7.59 29.62
N GLY A 246 -29.70 6.92 28.52
CA GLY A 246 -28.63 5.91 28.44
C GLY A 246 -29.02 4.50 28.89
N VAL A 247 -30.31 4.26 29.17
CA VAL A 247 -30.83 2.96 29.60
C VAL A 247 -31.18 2.13 28.36
N GLY A 248 -30.61 0.93 28.22
CA GLY A 248 -30.78 0.07 27.03
C GLY A 248 -32.24 -0.32 26.71
N GLY A 249 -32.44 -0.89 25.51
CA GLY A 249 -33.76 -1.19 24.93
C GLY A 249 -33.99 -0.42 23.63
N SER A 250 -35.23 0.01 23.36
CA SER A 250 -35.51 0.91 22.22
C SER A 250 -34.86 2.27 22.36
N ALA A 251 -34.29 2.61 23.52
CA ALA A 251 -33.52 3.83 23.74
C ALA A 251 -32.07 3.75 23.23
N ASN A 252 -31.51 2.59 22.89
CA ASN A 252 -30.20 2.53 22.21
C ASN A 252 -30.38 2.89 20.73
N ARG A 253 -30.57 4.18 20.43
CA ARG A 253 -30.78 4.71 19.09
C ARG A 253 -29.87 5.88 18.82
N ILE A 254 -29.46 6.04 17.58
CA ILE A 254 -28.78 7.24 17.11
C ILE A 254 -29.62 7.76 15.96
N TYR A 255 -30.09 9.00 16.08
CA TYR A 255 -30.91 9.65 15.06
C TYR A 255 -30.71 11.17 15.15
N GLU A 256 -29.58 11.63 14.64
CA GLU A 256 -29.12 13.02 14.82
C GLU A 256 -28.32 13.52 13.61
N THR A 257 -28.16 14.84 13.54
CA THR A 257 -27.31 15.51 12.55
C THR A 257 -26.14 16.19 13.24
N VAL A 258 -24.93 15.99 12.72
CA VAL A 258 -23.72 16.67 13.19
C VAL A 258 -23.51 17.97 12.41
N TRP A 259 -23.25 19.03 13.16
CA TRP A 259 -22.70 20.30 12.68
C TRP A 259 -21.36 20.53 13.36
N ASP A 260 -20.37 20.95 12.58
CA ASP A 260 -19.07 21.42 13.05
C ASP A 260 -18.75 22.78 12.37
N GLY A 261 -18.18 23.71 13.12
CA GLY A 261 -17.82 25.05 12.67
C GLY A 261 -16.43 25.15 12.05
N GLY A 262 -15.63 24.09 12.09
CA GLY A 262 -14.32 24.04 11.45
C GLY A 262 -13.30 23.26 12.26
N GLY A 263 -12.20 22.87 11.63
CA GLY A 263 -11.19 22.10 12.32
C GLY A 263 -10.64 21.02 11.42
N ILE A 264 -10.20 19.94 12.05
CA ILE A 264 -9.93 18.67 11.37
C ILE A 264 -10.71 17.65 12.17
N ASP A 265 -11.83 17.22 11.62
CA ASP A 265 -12.87 16.54 12.39
C ASP A 265 -12.95 15.07 12.01
N THR A 266 -13.10 14.21 13.02
CA THR A 266 -12.95 12.77 12.86
C THR A 266 -14.13 12.04 13.44
N TYR A 267 -14.75 11.19 12.62
CA TYR A 267 -15.60 10.12 13.12
C TYR A 267 -14.72 8.95 13.52
N ASP A 268 -14.59 8.70 14.82
CA ASP A 268 -13.90 7.53 15.35
C ASP A 268 -14.94 6.49 15.78
N LEU A 269 -15.06 5.44 14.97
CA LEU A 269 -16.01 4.34 15.14
C LEU A 269 -15.29 3.03 15.48
N SER A 270 -14.04 3.11 15.96
CA SER A 270 -13.18 1.97 16.31
C SER A 270 -13.76 1.05 17.39
N ASN A 271 -14.76 1.52 18.14
CA ASN A 271 -15.46 0.74 19.15
C ASN A 271 -16.62 -0.12 18.60
N TYR A 272 -16.95 0.01 17.31
CA TYR A 272 -17.95 -0.82 16.64
C TYR A 272 -17.35 -2.10 16.09
N THR A 273 -18.15 -3.17 16.13
CA THR A 273 -17.81 -4.49 15.56
C THR A 273 -18.76 -4.91 14.45
N THR A 274 -19.73 -4.05 14.13
CA THR A 274 -20.66 -4.19 13.02
C THR A 274 -20.04 -3.67 11.73
N ASN A 275 -20.55 -4.12 10.59
CA ASN A 275 -20.20 -3.52 9.30
C ASN A 275 -20.77 -2.10 9.23
N LEU A 276 -19.91 -1.12 9.14
CA LEU A 276 -20.24 0.30 9.06
C LEU A 276 -20.47 0.71 7.59
N SER A 277 -21.37 1.67 7.39
CA SER A 277 -21.50 2.42 6.15
C SER A 277 -21.30 3.90 6.49
N ILE A 278 -20.11 4.42 6.25
CA ILE A 278 -19.70 5.78 6.57
C ILE A 278 -19.70 6.62 5.29
N ASN A 279 -20.39 7.76 5.32
CA ASN A 279 -20.39 8.72 4.24
C ASN A 279 -20.19 10.13 4.81
N LEU A 280 -19.02 10.73 4.52
CA LEU A 280 -18.61 12.03 5.04
C LEU A 280 -19.14 13.22 4.21
N ASN A 281 -19.95 12.97 3.18
CA ASN A 281 -20.51 14.05 2.37
C ASN A 281 -21.56 14.86 3.15
N PRO A 282 -21.61 16.19 2.98
CA PRO A 282 -22.66 17.04 3.55
C PRO A 282 -24.06 16.58 3.14
N GLY A 283 -24.99 16.51 4.10
CA GLY A 283 -26.34 15.98 3.89
C GLY A 283 -26.44 14.46 3.78
N ALA A 284 -25.32 13.74 3.71
CA ALA A 284 -25.34 12.29 3.66
C ALA A 284 -25.57 11.67 5.05
N SER A 285 -26.01 10.42 5.05
CA SER A 285 -26.25 9.63 6.26
C SER A 285 -25.28 8.46 6.35
N SER A 286 -24.88 8.12 7.58
CA SER A 286 -24.06 6.96 7.90
C SER A 286 -24.82 5.95 8.76
N VAL A 287 -24.56 4.66 8.57
CA VAL A 287 -25.10 3.56 9.38
C VAL A 287 -23.96 2.93 10.16
N PHE A 288 -23.99 3.06 11.49
CA PHE A 288 -23.02 2.43 12.38
C PHE A 288 -23.50 1.07 12.86
N SER A 289 -24.81 0.94 13.13
CA SER A 289 -25.40 -0.33 13.54
C SER A 289 -26.89 -0.35 13.23
N SER A 290 -27.34 -1.44 12.60
CA SER A 290 -28.77 -1.67 12.34
C SER A 290 -29.60 -1.78 13.61
N VAL A 291 -28.99 -2.14 14.75
CA VAL A 291 -29.66 -2.19 16.06
C VAL A 291 -29.92 -0.79 16.62
N GLN A 292 -29.13 0.20 16.21
CA GLN A 292 -29.26 1.59 16.65
C GLN A 292 -30.09 2.45 15.69
N LEU A 293 -30.52 1.92 14.55
CA LEU A 293 -31.42 2.63 13.65
C LEU A 293 -32.78 2.86 14.31
N ALA A 294 -33.28 4.08 14.20
CA ALA A 294 -34.63 4.42 14.62
C ALA A 294 -35.67 3.66 13.78
N TYR A 295 -36.55 2.91 14.43
CA TYR A 295 -37.71 2.32 13.75
C TYR A 295 -38.81 3.37 13.60
N LEU A 296 -39.13 3.73 12.36
CA LEU A 296 -40.09 4.77 12.00
C LEU A 296 -41.53 4.23 11.88
N GLY A 297 -41.70 2.92 12.01
CA GLY A 297 -42.99 2.23 11.93
C GLY A 297 -43.28 1.63 10.56
N ASN A 298 -44.29 0.76 10.50
CA ASN A 298 -44.76 0.12 9.26
C ASN A 298 -43.66 -0.58 8.42
N GLY A 299 -42.64 -1.13 9.06
CA GLY A 299 -41.51 -1.78 8.39
C GLY A 299 -40.41 -0.83 7.89
N HIS A 300 -40.49 0.46 8.20
CA HIS A 300 -39.49 1.46 7.84
C HIS A 300 -38.53 1.75 9.00
N TYR A 301 -37.25 1.88 8.67
CA TYR A 301 -36.19 2.39 9.54
C TYR A 301 -35.63 3.66 8.92
N ALA A 302 -35.04 4.53 9.75
CA ALA A 302 -34.29 5.67 9.26
C ALA A 302 -33.14 5.20 8.33
N SER A 303 -32.81 6.01 7.33
CA SER A 303 -31.76 5.68 6.35
C SER A 303 -30.36 5.64 6.97
N GLY A 304 -30.16 6.36 8.07
CA GLY A 304 -28.91 6.39 8.83
C GLY A 304 -29.10 6.62 10.32
N ASN A 305 -28.01 6.37 11.03
CA ASN A 305 -27.83 6.70 12.44
C ASN A 305 -27.48 8.19 12.60
N VAL A 306 -26.47 8.63 11.86
CA VAL A 306 -25.94 10.00 11.90
C VAL A 306 -26.02 10.61 10.51
N TYR A 307 -26.40 11.87 10.45
CA TYR A 307 -26.45 12.67 9.24
C TYR A 307 -25.43 13.81 9.34
N ASN A 308 -24.87 14.23 8.22
CA ASN A 308 -24.05 15.44 8.17
C ASN A 308 -24.92 16.64 7.82
N ALA A 309 -24.72 17.78 8.48
CA ALA A 309 -25.35 19.02 8.05
C ALA A 309 -24.93 19.39 6.61
N TYR A 310 -25.77 20.16 5.91
CA TYR A 310 -25.37 20.77 4.64
C TYR A 310 -24.36 21.89 4.87
N LEU A 311 -23.54 22.18 3.87
CA LEU A 311 -22.68 23.35 3.90
C LEU A 311 -23.53 24.63 3.76
N TYR A 312 -23.32 25.57 4.67
CA TYR A 312 -23.92 26.89 4.57
C TYR A 312 -23.18 27.71 3.51
N ASN A 313 -23.88 28.10 2.44
CA ASN A 313 -23.31 28.83 1.28
C ASN A 313 -22.09 28.15 0.63
N GLY A 314 -21.99 26.82 0.71
CA GLY A 314 -20.89 26.05 0.15
C GLY A 314 -19.54 26.24 0.87
N ASP A 315 -19.56 26.77 2.09
CA ASP A 315 -18.35 26.93 2.91
C ASP A 315 -17.83 25.56 3.36
N ALA A 316 -16.57 25.28 3.05
CA ALA A 316 -15.95 23.98 3.31
C ALA A 316 -15.57 23.74 4.78
N ARG A 317 -15.70 24.74 5.67
CA ARG A 317 -15.28 24.56 7.06
C ARG A 317 -16.07 23.49 7.80
N SER A 318 -17.31 23.20 7.41
CA SER A 318 -18.16 22.23 8.11
C SER A 318 -18.08 20.80 7.57
N TYR A 319 -17.08 20.50 6.74
CA TYR A 319 -16.83 19.11 6.36
C TYR A 319 -16.35 18.31 7.57
N ILE A 320 -16.68 17.02 7.59
CA ILE A 320 -15.98 16.05 8.43
C ILE A 320 -14.79 15.54 7.62
N ASP A 321 -13.57 15.74 8.13
CA ASP A 321 -12.34 15.44 7.40
C ASP A 321 -12.00 13.95 7.38
N ASN A 322 -12.26 13.22 8.47
CA ASN A 322 -11.67 11.91 8.68
C ASN A 322 -12.68 10.88 9.19
N ALA A 323 -12.37 9.61 8.91
CA ALA A 323 -13.09 8.48 9.47
C ALA A 323 -12.13 7.36 9.88
N THR A 324 -12.37 6.77 11.04
CA THR A 324 -11.83 5.47 11.44
C THR A 324 -12.97 4.48 11.58
N GLY A 325 -12.91 3.39 10.81
CA GLY A 325 -13.83 2.26 10.86
C GLY A 325 -13.71 1.44 12.15
N GLY A 326 -14.48 0.36 12.21
CA GLY A 326 -14.54 -0.58 13.30
C GLY A 326 -13.73 -1.85 13.04
N SER A 327 -14.17 -2.96 13.63
CA SER A 327 -13.62 -4.29 13.35
C SER A 327 -14.46 -5.11 12.35
N GLY A 328 -15.43 -4.47 11.70
CA GLY A 328 -16.37 -5.08 10.74
C GLY A 328 -15.91 -4.87 9.30
N ASN A 329 -16.64 -5.40 8.32
CA ASN A 329 -16.34 -5.12 6.92
C ASN A 329 -17.01 -3.80 6.52
N ASP A 330 -16.26 -2.72 6.55
CA ASP A 330 -16.79 -1.37 6.48
C ASP A 330 -16.79 -0.82 5.05
N THR A 331 -17.75 0.05 4.77
CA THR A 331 -17.75 0.88 3.57
C THR A 331 -17.55 2.33 3.99
N ILE A 332 -16.47 2.95 3.52
CA ILE A 332 -16.09 4.31 3.88
C ILE A 332 -16.04 5.15 2.61
N ILE A 333 -16.78 6.24 2.59
CA ILE A 333 -16.80 7.23 1.52
C ILE A 333 -16.42 8.58 2.12
N GLY A 334 -15.29 9.13 1.69
CA GLY A 334 -14.88 10.50 2.00
C GLY A 334 -15.73 11.53 1.25
N ASN A 335 -15.20 12.73 1.05
CA ASN A 335 -15.94 13.85 0.48
C ASN A 335 -15.11 14.61 -0.56
N ALA A 336 -15.22 15.94 -0.59
CA ALA A 336 -14.58 16.77 -1.62
C ALA A 336 -13.26 17.41 -1.17
N ILE A 337 -12.88 17.19 0.10
CA ILE A 337 -11.63 17.68 0.69
C ILE A 337 -10.68 16.51 0.94
N ALA A 338 -9.41 16.81 1.22
CA ALA A 338 -8.44 15.79 1.60
C ALA A 338 -8.87 15.10 2.90
N ASN A 339 -9.15 13.80 2.82
CA ASN A 339 -9.57 12.98 3.95
C ASN A 339 -8.45 12.07 4.46
N THR A 340 -8.46 11.77 5.76
CA THR A 340 -7.73 10.61 6.32
C THR A 340 -8.72 9.52 6.67
N LEU A 341 -8.66 8.40 5.95
CA LEU A 341 -9.61 7.29 6.05
C LEU A 341 -8.89 6.02 6.48
N ASN A 342 -9.34 5.41 7.57
CA ASN A 342 -8.77 4.19 8.13
C ASN A 342 -9.85 3.11 8.27
N GLY A 343 -9.71 1.99 7.56
CA GLY A 343 -10.64 0.85 7.67
C GLY A 343 -10.54 0.12 9.02
N ALA A 344 -9.35 0.17 9.65
CA ALA A 344 -9.01 -0.51 10.89
C ALA A 344 -8.97 -2.04 10.77
N GLY A 345 -10.07 -2.76 10.96
CA GLY A 345 -10.06 -4.22 10.85
C GLY A 345 -11.30 -4.75 10.17
N GLY A 346 -11.14 -5.81 9.37
CA GLY A 346 -12.21 -6.33 8.52
C GLY A 346 -11.80 -6.24 7.05
N ASN A 347 -12.71 -6.56 6.15
CA ASN A 347 -12.48 -6.43 4.72
C ASN A 347 -13.19 -5.17 4.22
N ASP A 348 -12.45 -4.07 4.16
CA ASP A 348 -13.02 -2.74 3.99
C ASP A 348 -13.05 -2.29 2.53
N THR A 349 -14.04 -1.46 2.20
CA THR A 349 -14.15 -0.80 0.90
C THR A 349 -14.11 0.71 1.11
N ILE A 350 -13.02 1.35 0.68
CA ILE A 350 -12.74 2.75 0.96
C ILE A 350 -12.69 3.55 -0.35
N THR A 351 -13.47 4.63 -0.43
CA THR A 351 -13.47 5.60 -1.52
C THR A 351 -13.04 6.94 -0.94
N GLY A 352 -11.90 7.48 -1.37
CA GLY A 352 -11.41 8.79 -0.94
C GLY A 352 -12.40 9.91 -1.30
N GLY A 353 -12.80 9.94 -2.56
CA GLY A 353 -13.63 11.02 -3.09
C GLY A 353 -12.75 11.96 -3.89
N ALA A 354 -13.07 13.26 -3.88
CA ALA A 354 -12.18 14.27 -4.46
C ALA A 354 -11.27 14.83 -3.36
N GLY A 355 -10.16 15.44 -3.75
CA GLY A 355 -9.13 15.83 -2.79
C GLY A 355 -7.94 14.89 -2.83
N SER A 356 -6.94 15.14 -1.98
CA SER A 356 -5.75 14.28 -1.89
C SER A 356 -5.82 13.47 -0.62
N ASP A 357 -6.23 12.21 -0.75
CA ASP A 357 -6.62 11.43 0.42
C ASP A 357 -5.48 10.58 0.96
N THR A 358 -5.54 10.32 2.26
CA THR A 358 -4.71 9.32 2.94
C THR A 358 -5.60 8.15 3.32
N ILE A 359 -5.44 7.02 2.63
CA ILE A 359 -6.25 5.82 2.81
C ILE A 359 -5.39 4.73 3.44
N ASN A 360 -5.86 4.17 4.54
CA ASN A 360 -5.30 2.98 5.16
C ASN A 360 -6.38 1.91 5.25
N GLY A 361 -6.23 0.78 4.54
CA GLY A 361 -7.21 -0.32 4.65
C GLY A 361 -7.17 -0.98 6.02
N GLY A 362 -5.97 -1.14 6.60
CA GLY A 362 -5.82 -1.69 7.93
C GLY A 362 -5.55 -3.18 7.88
N SER A 363 -6.31 -3.97 8.65
CA SER A 363 -6.14 -5.41 8.76
C SER A 363 -7.29 -6.17 8.12
N GLY A 364 -6.97 -7.04 7.17
CA GLY A 364 -7.95 -7.88 6.49
C GLY A 364 -7.67 -7.91 5.00
N THR A 365 -8.72 -7.85 4.19
CA THR A 365 -8.61 -7.79 2.74
C THR A 365 -9.38 -6.59 2.22
N ASP A 366 -8.65 -5.53 1.96
CA ASP A 366 -9.19 -4.19 1.77
C ASP A 366 -9.15 -3.77 0.31
N THR A 367 -10.08 -2.90 -0.06
CA THR A 367 -10.24 -2.38 -1.41
C THR A 367 -10.32 -0.86 -1.42
N ALA A 368 -9.35 -0.19 -2.04
CA ALA A 368 -9.43 1.23 -2.37
C ALA A 368 -10.13 1.40 -3.73
N VAL A 369 -11.11 2.31 -3.80
CA VAL A 369 -12.01 2.47 -4.95
C VAL A 369 -11.80 3.82 -5.61
N TYR A 370 -11.74 3.80 -6.94
CA TYR A 370 -11.47 4.94 -7.81
C TYR A 370 -12.57 5.08 -8.87
N SER A 371 -12.99 6.31 -9.17
CA SER A 371 -14.14 6.58 -10.04
C SER A 371 -13.85 6.40 -11.53
N GLY A 372 -12.58 6.47 -11.94
CA GLY A 372 -12.13 6.34 -13.32
C GLY A 372 -11.56 4.97 -13.64
N SER A 373 -11.40 4.67 -14.94
CA SER A 373 -10.63 3.51 -15.43
C SER A 373 -9.15 3.58 -15.02
N ARG A 374 -8.47 2.44 -14.86
CA ARG A 374 -7.06 2.37 -14.44
C ARG A 374 -6.12 3.24 -15.27
N ALA A 375 -6.36 3.35 -16.57
CA ALA A 375 -5.55 4.16 -17.48
C ALA A 375 -5.57 5.67 -17.18
N ASN A 376 -6.52 6.13 -16.36
CA ASN A 376 -6.61 7.51 -15.91
C ASN A 376 -5.66 7.85 -14.77
N TYR A 377 -4.92 6.88 -14.21
CA TYR A 377 -4.09 7.09 -13.03
C TYR A 377 -2.63 6.78 -13.32
N THR A 378 -1.74 7.64 -12.82
CA THR A 378 -0.35 7.25 -12.59
C THR A 378 -0.27 6.60 -11.22
N ILE A 379 0.22 5.36 -11.16
CA ILE A 379 0.37 4.61 -9.91
C ILE A 379 1.86 4.39 -9.66
N SER A 380 2.32 4.76 -8.48
CA SER A 380 3.68 4.52 -8.01
C SER A 380 3.64 3.84 -6.65
N TYR A 381 4.71 3.12 -6.29
CA TYR A 381 4.82 2.41 -5.02
C TYR A 381 6.17 2.70 -4.37
N ASN A 382 6.14 3.09 -3.10
CA ASN A 382 7.32 3.28 -2.27
C ASN A 382 7.51 2.07 -1.35
N ALA A 383 8.47 1.21 -1.67
CA ALA A 383 8.73 -0.01 -0.91
C ALA A 383 9.20 0.21 0.53
N ALA A 384 9.83 1.35 0.83
CA ALA A 384 10.32 1.65 2.19
C ALA A 384 9.18 1.96 3.16
N THR A 385 8.11 2.59 2.66
CA THR A 385 6.92 2.98 3.44
C THR A 385 5.71 2.10 3.14
N GLN A 386 5.83 1.16 2.20
CA GLN A 386 4.74 0.31 1.71
C GLN A 386 3.52 1.11 1.27
N THR A 387 3.75 2.29 0.66
CA THR A 387 2.72 3.25 0.29
C THR A 387 2.60 3.33 -1.23
N PHE A 388 1.37 3.23 -1.73
CA PHE A 388 1.04 3.59 -3.10
C PHE A 388 0.71 5.08 -3.20
N THR A 389 1.07 5.70 -4.32
CA THR A 389 0.58 7.02 -4.69
C THR A 389 -0.15 6.91 -6.02
N LEU A 390 -1.42 7.32 -6.05
CA LEU A 390 -2.29 7.30 -7.23
C LEU A 390 -2.61 8.75 -7.60
N VAL A 391 -2.22 9.16 -8.82
CA VAL A 391 -2.44 10.51 -9.33
C VAL A 391 -3.47 10.45 -10.46
N ASP A 392 -4.62 11.09 -10.29
CA ASP A 392 -5.67 11.19 -11.31
C ASP A 392 -5.30 12.19 -12.41
N LEU A 393 -5.23 11.71 -13.65
CA LEU A 393 -4.84 12.45 -14.84
C LEU A 393 -6.02 13.08 -15.59
N ARG A 394 -7.26 12.86 -15.14
CA ARG A 394 -8.46 13.45 -15.76
C ARG A 394 -8.52 14.96 -15.48
N SER A 395 -9.21 15.70 -16.34
CA SER A 395 -9.44 17.13 -16.14
C SER A 395 -10.16 17.39 -14.82
N GLY A 396 -9.58 18.26 -13.99
CA GLY A 396 -10.11 18.60 -12.67
C GLY A 396 -9.82 17.56 -11.58
N SER A 397 -9.05 16.51 -11.89
CA SER A 397 -8.66 15.42 -10.97
C SER A 397 -9.78 15.00 -10.02
N PRO A 398 -10.89 14.41 -10.52
CA PRO A 398 -12.04 14.04 -9.69
C PRO A 398 -11.71 13.17 -8.48
N ASP A 399 -10.63 12.37 -8.52
CA ASP A 399 -10.13 11.61 -7.38
C ASP A 399 -8.75 12.11 -6.87
N GLY A 400 -8.34 13.32 -7.27
CA GLY A 400 -7.11 13.99 -6.84
C GLY A 400 -5.82 13.15 -6.85
N THR A 401 -5.08 13.18 -5.75
CA THR A 401 -3.81 12.46 -5.58
C THR A 401 -3.78 11.80 -4.22
N ASP A 402 -3.88 10.48 -4.21
CA ASP A 402 -4.04 9.70 -2.99
C ASP A 402 -2.77 8.99 -2.60
N THR A 403 -2.63 8.82 -1.28
CA THR A 403 -1.65 7.95 -0.65
C THR A 403 -2.38 6.78 0.01
N VAL A 404 -2.02 5.56 -0.37
CA VAL A 404 -2.75 4.35 0.03
C VAL A 404 -1.81 3.32 0.66
N THR A 405 -2.16 2.84 1.85
CA THR A 405 -1.46 1.76 2.57
C THR A 405 -2.43 0.67 3.00
N GLY A 406 -1.88 -0.53 3.28
CA GLY A 406 -2.66 -1.64 3.85
C GLY A 406 -3.87 -2.01 2.99
N THR A 407 -3.72 -2.08 1.67
CA THR A 407 -4.80 -2.39 0.74
C THR A 407 -4.37 -3.48 -0.23
N GLU A 408 -5.16 -4.55 -0.33
CA GLU A 408 -4.89 -5.70 -1.19
C GLU A 408 -5.40 -5.49 -2.62
N TYR A 409 -6.42 -4.65 -2.81
CA TYR A 409 -7.04 -4.42 -4.10
C TYR A 409 -7.30 -2.94 -4.42
N PHE A 410 -7.08 -2.57 -5.67
CA PHE A 410 -7.55 -1.31 -6.24
C PHE A 410 -8.69 -1.59 -7.20
N ARG A 411 -9.86 -0.99 -6.97
CA ARG A 411 -11.02 -1.09 -7.87
C ARG A 411 -11.18 0.19 -8.67
N PHE A 412 -10.95 0.09 -9.97
CA PHE A 412 -11.16 1.15 -10.95
C PHE A 412 -12.50 0.95 -11.69
N GLY A 413 -12.94 1.96 -12.43
CA GLY A 413 -14.16 1.91 -13.24
C GLY A 413 -14.16 0.83 -14.33
N ASP A 414 -12.99 0.30 -14.71
CA ASP A 414 -12.81 -0.77 -15.70
C ASP A 414 -12.41 -2.13 -15.12
N GLY A 415 -12.25 -2.25 -13.80
CA GLY A 415 -11.96 -3.53 -13.14
C GLY A 415 -11.18 -3.41 -11.84
N THR A 416 -11.00 -4.55 -11.18
CA THR A 416 -10.22 -4.67 -9.94
C THR A 416 -8.84 -5.24 -10.23
N VAL A 417 -7.80 -4.66 -9.61
CA VAL A 417 -6.41 -5.08 -9.73
C VAL A 417 -5.84 -5.34 -8.34
N ALA A 418 -5.16 -6.46 -8.16
CA ALA A 418 -4.45 -6.75 -6.91
C ALA A 418 -3.25 -5.80 -6.74
N SER A 419 -3.09 -5.22 -5.57
CA SER A 419 -2.00 -4.28 -5.26
C SER A 419 -0.63 -4.91 -5.48
N SER A 420 -0.49 -6.20 -5.20
CA SER A 420 0.74 -6.98 -5.45
C SER A 420 1.18 -7.00 -6.92
N SER A 421 0.26 -6.85 -7.88
CA SER A 421 0.59 -6.75 -9.30
C SER A 421 1.12 -5.37 -9.70
N LEU A 422 0.86 -4.34 -8.88
CA LEU A 422 1.30 -2.97 -9.09
C LEU A 422 2.65 -2.68 -8.41
N VAL A 423 3.11 -3.57 -7.53
CA VAL A 423 4.42 -3.48 -6.91
C VAL A 423 5.49 -4.00 -7.86
N SER A 424 6.49 -3.17 -8.12
CA SER A 424 7.70 -3.63 -8.77
C SER A 424 8.74 -4.12 -7.77
N THR A 425 9.35 -5.27 -8.05
CA THR A 425 10.42 -5.85 -7.24
C THR A 425 11.68 -6.07 -8.07
N THR A 426 12.78 -5.42 -7.71
CA THR A 426 14.11 -5.80 -8.22
C THR A 426 14.48 -7.14 -7.59
N ILE A 427 14.68 -8.15 -8.44
CA ILE A 427 15.10 -9.49 -8.04
C ILE A 427 16.62 -9.52 -7.92
N GLU A 428 17.29 -8.89 -8.86
CA GLU A 428 18.74 -8.91 -8.99
C GLU A 428 19.20 -7.65 -9.74
N ALA A 429 20.39 -7.15 -9.40
CA ALA A 429 20.96 -5.92 -9.95
C ALA A 429 22.50 -5.93 -9.89
N PHE A 430 23.10 -7.10 -10.09
CA PHE A 430 24.54 -7.27 -10.24
C PHE A 430 24.91 -7.24 -11.73
N GLY A 431 26.19 -7.04 -12.05
CA GLY A 431 26.64 -6.97 -13.45
C GLY A 431 26.11 -5.75 -14.21
N SER A 432 25.63 -5.96 -15.44
CA SER A 432 25.10 -4.92 -16.33
C SER A 432 23.58 -4.96 -16.48
N THR A 433 22.94 -6.04 -16.03
CA THR A 433 21.49 -6.24 -16.12
C THR A 433 20.87 -6.33 -14.73
N SER A 434 19.75 -5.64 -14.53
CA SER A 434 18.88 -5.87 -13.38
C SER A 434 17.65 -6.64 -13.83
N VAL A 435 17.36 -7.72 -13.12
CA VAL A 435 16.08 -8.41 -13.24
C VAL A 435 15.06 -7.66 -12.38
N PHE A 436 14.09 -7.08 -13.05
CA PHE A 436 13.01 -6.32 -12.44
C PHE A 436 11.69 -7.02 -12.71
N ARG A 437 10.89 -7.28 -11.68
CA ARG A 437 9.54 -7.85 -11.84
C ARG A 437 8.49 -6.77 -11.63
N SER A 438 7.54 -6.65 -12.55
CA SER A 438 6.40 -5.75 -12.44
C SER A 438 5.20 -6.32 -13.20
N GLY A 439 3.99 -6.26 -12.63
CA GLY A 439 2.80 -6.82 -13.26
C GLY A 439 2.88 -8.32 -13.54
N GLY A 440 3.60 -9.09 -12.72
CA GLY A 440 3.84 -10.53 -12.92
C GLY A 440 4.91 -10.88 -13.96
N ASN A 441 5.42 -9.89 -14.70
CA ASN A 441 6.38 -10.09 -15.80
C ASN A 441 7.81 -9.80 -15.35
N TYR A 442 8.77 -10.49 -15.96
CA TYR A 442 10.21 -10.24 -15.76
C TYR A 442 10.76 -9.31 -16.85
N TYR A 443 11.43 -8.24 -16.45
CA TYR A 443 12.12 -7.27 -17.30
C TYR A 443 13.62 -7.38 -17.07
N LEU A 444 14.39 -7.36 -18.16
CA LEU A 444 15.85 -7.51 -18.16
C LEU A 444 16.49 -6.14 -18.45
N ASN A 445 16.44 -5.26 -17.46
CA ASN A 445 16.79 -3.85 -17.65
C ASN A 445 18.30 -3.64 -17.54
N ASN A 446 18.88 -2.88 -18.46
CA ASN A 446 20.26 -2.45 -18.29
C ASN A 446 20.35 -1.51 -17.07
N ILE A 447 21.27 -1.80 -16.14
CA ILE A 447 21.38 -1.08 -14.85
C ILE A 447 21.66 0.42 -15.06
N SER A 448 22.39 0.79 -16.11
CA SER A 448 22.74 2.19 -16.37
C SER A 448 21.60 3.01 -16.98
N THR A 449 20.70 2.38 -17.73
CA THR A 449 19.60 3.09 -18.42
C THR A 449 18.23 2.87 -17.78
N GLY A 450 18.08 1.83 -16.96
CA GLY A 450 16.79 1.42 -16.38
C GLY A 450 15.82 0.82 -17.40
N THR A 451 16.26 0.51 -18.62
CA THR A 451 15.40 0.01 -19.70
C THR A 451 15.94 -1.29 -20.28
N GLY A 452 15.05 -2.15 -20.76
CA GLY A 452 15.38 -3.43 -21.39
C GLY A 452 14.14 -4.21 -21.83
N PRO A 453 14.32 -5.37 -22.46
CA PRO A 453 13.22 -6.19 -22.92
C PRO A 453 12.50 -6.90 -21.77
N THR A 454 11.25 -7.30 -22.03
CA THR A 454 10.54 -8.28 -21.20
C THR A 454 10.95 -9.69 -21.62
N LEU A 455 11.18 -10.57 -20.65
CA LEU A 455 11.47 -11.99 -20.90
C LEU A 455 10.28 -12.67 -21.58
N LYS A 456 10.56 -13.47 -22.61
CA LYS A 456 9.54 -14.14 -23.42
C LYS A 456 9.92 -15.59 -23.71
N TYR A 457 8.90 -16.42 -23.90
CA TYR A 457 9.03 -17.80 -24.36
C TYR A 457 8.11 -18.01 -25.56
N GLN A 458 8.68 -18.44 -26.70
CA GLN A 458 7.96 -18.59 -27.97
C GLN A 458 7.19 -17.32 -28.39
N GLY A 459 7.75 -16.13 -28.14
CA GLY A 459 7.14 -14.85 -28.47
C GLY A 459 6.15 -14.31 -27.42
N ASN A 460 5.70 -15.13 -26.48
CA ASN A 460 4.78 -14.72 -25.42
C ASN A 460 5.54 -14.25 -24.18
N VAL A 461 5.02 -13.22 -23.50
CA VAL A 461 5.61 -12.72 -22.26
C VAL A 461 5.57 -13.81 -21.18
N VAL A 462 6.70 -13.97 -20.50
CA VAL A 462 6.82 -14.85 -19.34
C VAL A 462 6.20 -14.16 -18.13
N ASP A 463 5.11 -14.75 -17.63
CA ASP A 463 4.40 -14.32 -16.41
C ASP A 463 4.56 -15.38 -15.31
N THR A 464 4.91 -14.94 -14.10
CA THR A 464 4.97 -15.75 -12.87
C THR A 464 3.80 -16.71 -12.67
N ALA A 465 2.57 -16.33 -13.05
CA ALA A 465 1.41 -17.20 -12.90
C ALA A 465 1.52 -18.51 -13.71
N ASN A 466 2.30 -18.51 -14.79
CA ASN A 466 2.44 -19.64 -15.71
C ASN A 466 3.63 -20.56 -15.38
N TYR A 467 4.52 -20.16 -14.46
CA TYR A 467 5.77 -20.88 -14.20
C TYR A 467 5.87 -21.50 -12.78
N SER A 468 4.76 -21.52 -12.03
CA SER A 468 4.60 -22.21 -10.73
C SER A 468 5.79 -22.06 -9.76
N THR A 469 6.53 -23.14 -9.51
CA THR A 469 7.63 -23.21 -8.54
C THR A 469 8.94 -22.62 -9.07
N TRP A 470 9.02 -22.28 -10.36
CA TRP A 470 10.17 -21.68 -11.00
C TRP A 470 10.12 -20.15 -10.95
N SER A 471 11.25 -19.55 -10.58
CA SER A 471 11.43 -18.10 -10.59
C SER A 471 12.77 -17.71 -11.20
N VAL A 472 12.80 -16.63 -11.97
CA VAL A 472 14.06 -16.00 -12.37
C VAL A 472 14.74 -15.44 -11.12
N ILE A 473 16.04 -15.68 -10.99
CA ILE A 473 16.86 -15.21 -9.86
C ILE A 473 18.02 -14.31 -10.29
N ALA A 474 18.41 -14.33 -11.56
CA ALA A 474 19.49 -13.51 -12.11
C ALA A 474 19.38 -13.42 -13.63
N ALA A 475 19.94 -12.37 -14.23
CA ALA A 475 20.21 -12.34 -15.66
C ALA A 475 21.41 -11.45 -15.98
N GLU A 476 22.12 -11.74 -17.07
CA GLU A 476 23.18 -10.86 -17.56
C GLU A 476 23.14 -10.75 -19.09
N GLN A 477 23.33 -9.54 -19.60
CA GLN A 477 23.44 -9.29 -21.03
C GLN A 477 24.80 -9.79 -21.54
N VAL A 478 24.79 -10.63 -22.56
CA VAL A 478 26.00 -11.23 -23.15
C VAL A 478 26.41 -10.55 -24.46
N SER A 479 27.65 -10.80 -24.89
CA SER A 479 28.18 -10.30 -26.15
C SER A 479 27.30 -10.76 -27.33
N GLY A 480 26.72 -9.81 -28.06
CA GLY A 480 25.72 -10.06 -29.11
C GLY A 480 24.33 -9.51 -28.81
N GLY A 481 24.11 -9.02 -27.58
CA GLY A 481 22.92 -8.25 -27.19
C GLY A 481 21.79 -9.09 -26.58
N GLY A 482 21.89 -10.41 -26.61
CA GLY A 482 21.01 -11.34 -25.88
C GLY A 482 21.32 -11.44 -24.39
N TYR A 483 20.57 -12.24 -23.66
CA TYR A 483 20.70 -12.38 -22.20
C TYR A 483 20.75 -13.83 -21.76
N ASP A 484 21.58 -14.10 -20.76
CA ASP A 484 21.59 -15.36 -20.01
C ASP A 484 20.75 -15.16 -18.75
N VAL A 485 19.69 -15.95 -18.59
CA VAL A 485 18.66 -15.77 -17.55
C VAL A 485 18.58 -17.03 -16.71
N VAL A 486 18.84 -16.89 -15.41
CA VAL A 486 18.86 -18.00 -14.46
C VAL A 486 17.51 -18.17 -13.80
N TRP A 487 16.99 -19.39 -13.89
CA TRP A 487 15.79 -19.84 -13.21
C TRP A 487 16.16 -20.81 -12.09
N LYS A 488 15.43 -20.71 -10.98
CA LYS A 488 15.53 -21.64 -9.84
C LYS A 488 14.16 -22.18 -9.47
N ASN A 489 14.09 -23.48 -9.25
CA ASN A 489 12.89 -24.17 -8.81
C ASN A 489 12.88 -24.27 -7.28
N SER A 490 11.90 -23.64 -6.65
CA SER A 490 11.73 -23.66 -5.20
C SER A 490 11.37 -25.04 -4.63
N ALA A 491 10.76 -25.93 -5.42
CA ALA A 491 10.28 -27.23 -4.94
C ALA A 491 11.39 -28.29 -4.82
N ASN A 492 12.38 -28.26 -5.71
CA ASN A 492 13.45 -29.26 -5.76
C ASN A 492 14.86 -28.66 -5.69
N GLY A 493 15.01 -27.33 -5.78
CA GLY A 493 16.29 -26.64 -5.74
C GLY A 493 17.10 -26.72 -7.04
N HIS A 494 16.51 -27.18 -8.13
CA HIS A 494 17.18 -27.26 -9.43
C HIS A 494 17.24 -25.90 -10.13
N TYR A 495 18.13 -25.81 -11.11
CA TYR A 495 18.43 -24.62 -11.89
C TYR A 495 18.23 -24.85 -13.38
N SER A 496 17.89 -23.80 -14.11
CA SER A 496 17.90 -23.76 -15.58
C SER A 496 18.48 -22.42 -16.01
N VAL A 497 19.36 -22.41 -17.01
CA VAL A 497 19.92 -21.16 -17.55
C VAL A 497 19.49 -21.02 -18.99
N TRP A 498 18.66 -20.02 -19.25
CA TRP A 498 18.12 -19.71 -20.56
C TRP A 498 19.02 -18.70 -21.26
N SER A 499 19.39 -18.98 -22.51
CA SER A 499 19.88 -17.94 -23.41
C SER A 499 18.72 -17.34 -24.19
N THR A 500 18.72 -16.03 -24.35
CA THR A 500 17.70 -15.27 -25.07
C THR A 500 18.30 -14.47 -26.21
N ASP A 501 17.47 -14.10 -27.18
CA ASP A 501 17.83 -13.07 -28.16
C ASP A 501 17.79 -11.65 -27.54
N SER A 502 18.20 -10.64 -28.31
CA SER A 502 18.22 -9.25 -27.85
C SER A 502 16.84 -8.64 -27.54
N THR A 503 15.76 -9.35 -27.87
CA THR A 503 14.38 -8.95 -27.60
C THR A 503 13.79 -9.66 -26.38
N GLY A 504 14.61 -10.47 -25.69
CA GLY A 504 14.25 -11.24 -24.50
C GLY A 504 13.55 -12.57 -24.80
N ASN A 505 13.47 -13.02 -26.06
CA ASN A 505 12.88 -14.33 -26.37
C ASN A 505 13.86 -15.47 -26.10
N PHE A 506 13.39 -16.50 -25.38
CA PHE A 506 14.11 -17.75 -25.20
C PHE A 506 14.58 -18.37 -26.53
N VAL A 507 15.85 -18.78 -26.57
CA VAL A 507 16.49 -19.46 -27.70
C VAL A 507 16.87 -20.89 -27.33
N THR A 508 17.64 -21.08 -26.26
CA THR A 508 18.15 -22.39 -25.82
C THR A 508 18.48 -22.40 -24.33
N THR A 509 18.71 -23.57 -23.75
CA THR A 509 19.33 -23.72 -22.42
C THR A 509 20.84 -23.87 -22.53
N LEU A 510 21.59 -23.29 -21.58
CA LEU A 510 23.07 -23.23 -21.61
C LEU A 510 23.77 -24.29 -20.74
N ALA A 511 23.11 -24.79 -19.70
CA ALA A 511 23.66 -25.87 -18.88
C ALA A 511 23.65 -27.22 -19.63
N ALA A 512 24.34 -28.23 -19.08
CA ALA A 512 24.45 -29.57 -19.67
C ALA A 512 23.09 -30.24 -19.98
N ALA A 513 22.04 -29.83 -19.27
CA ALA A 513 20.68 -30.27 -19.48
C ALA A 513 19.70 -29.09 -19.25
N PRO A 514 18.43 -29.21 -19.69
CA PRO A 514 17.41 -28.19 -19.44
C PRO A 514 17.17 -27.88 -17.96
N GLU A 515 17.49 -28.82 -17.07
CA GLU A 515 17.39 -28.71 -15.62
C GLU A 515 18.60 -29.40 -14.98
N VAL A 516 19.31 -28.70 -14.08
CA VAL A 516 20.54 -29.18 -13.43
C VAL A 516 20.54 -28.92 -11.92
N LEU A 517 21.36 -29.66 -11.18
CA LEU A 517 21.59 -29.43 -9.74
C LEU A 517 22.56 -28.28 -9.51
N GLY A 518 22.51 -27.64 -8.33
CA GLY A 518 23.45 -26.59 -7.94
C GLY A 518 24.93 -27.01 -7.99
N SER A 519 25.21 -28.31 -7.80
CA SER A 519 26.55 -28.88 -7.88
C SER A 519 27.04 -29.15 -9.31
N ASP A 520 26.20 -28.95 -10.34
CA ASP A 520 26.56 -29.26 -11.72
C ASP A 520 27.71 -28.38 -12.23
N PRO A 521 28.81 -28.95 -12.74
CA PRO A 521 29.96 -28.18 -13.22
C PRO A 521 29.62 -27.18 -14.33
N THR A 522 28.60 -27.45 -15.15
CA THR A 522 28.17 -26.54 -16.23
C THR A 522 27.37 -25.35 -15.72
N LEU A 523 26.64 -25.49 -14.60
CA LEU A 523 26.03 -24.36 -13.90
C LEU A 523 27.13 -23.46 -13.32
N LYS A 524 28.12 -24.07 -12.64
CA LYS A 524 29.27 -23.37 -12.07
C LYS A 524 30.09 -22.63 -13.13
N ALA A 525 30.24 -23.22 -14.31
CA ALA A 525 30.96 -22.56 -15.41
C ALA A 525 30.28 -21.27 -15.92
N LEU A 526 28.98 -21.07 -15.65
CA LEU A 526 28.23 -19.88 -16.05
C LEU A 526 28.28 -18.75 -15.00
N GLU A 527 28.65 -19.07 -13.75
CA GLU A 527 28.75 -18.12 -12.64
C GLU A 527 29.64 -16.90 -12.93
N PRO A 528 30.81 -17.02 -13.60
CA PRO A 528 31.61 -15.84 -13.95
C PRO A 528 30.94 -14.90 -14.94
N THR A 529 30.19 -15.44 -15.92
CA THR A 529 29.43 -14.64 -16.89
C THR A 529 28.30 -13.89 -16.17
N LEU A 530 27.61 -14.56 -15.25
CA LEU A 530 26.51 -14.01 -14.46
C LEU A 530 26.99 -13.20 -13.24
N GLN A 531 28.30 -13.22 -12.97
CA GLN A 531 28.99 -12.56 -11.85
C GLN A 531 28.40 -12.90 -10.48
N GLN A 532 27.90 -14.12 -10.32
CA GLN A 532 27.16 -14.56 -9.14
C GLN A 532 27.52 -15.99 -8.74
N ASP A 533 27.61 -16.24 -7.44
CA ASP A 533 27.63 -17.58 -6.85
C ASP A 533 26.18 -18.09 -6.81
N LEU A 534 25.80 -18.88 -7.82
CA LEU A 534 24.41 -19.29 -8.02
C LEU A 534 23.99 -20.40 -7.06
N ASN A 535 24.94 -21.26 -6.69
CA ASN A 535 24.70 -22.45 -5.87
C ASN A 535 24.97 -22.22 -4.37
N GLY A 536 25.55 -21.07 -4.00
CA GLY A 536 25.81 -20.67 -2.63
C GLY A 536 26.97 -21.44 -1.97
N ASP A 537 27.92 -21.93 -2.77
CA ASP A 537 29.09 -22.66 -2.25
C ASP A 537 30.25 -21.75 -1.80
N GLY A 538 30.07 -20.43 -1.95
CA GLY A 538 31.02 -19.40 -1.56
C GLY A 538 32.05 -19.06 -2.64
N ALA A 539 31.95 -19.64 -3.84
CA ALA A 539 32.81 -19.33 -4.98
C ALA A 539 31.99 -18.89 -6.20
N ILE A 540 32.54 -17.97 -6.99
CA ILE A 540 32.05 -17.69 -8.35
C ILE A 540 32.89 -18.53 -9.30
N GLY A 541 32.28 -19.51 -9.95
CA GLY A 541 32.96 -20.45 -10.82
C GLY A 541 33.37 -21.73 -10.11
N ILE A 542 34.06 -22.62 -10.82
CA ILE A 542 34.55 -23.87 -10.24
C ILE A 542 35.68 -23.55 -9.24
N PRO A 543 35.56 -23.93 -7.94
CA PRO A 543 36.56 -23.59 -6.93
C PRO A 543 37.95 -24.12 -7.27
N ALA A 544 38.97 -23.26 -7.14
CA ALA A 544 40.37 -23.55 -7.48
C ALA A 544 41.00 -24.74 -6.69
N GLY A 545 40.31 -25.29 -5.69
CA GLY A 545 40.79 -26.39 -4.84
C GLY A 545 40.69 -27.80 -5.43
N SER A 546 40.21 -27.97 -6.67
CA SER A 546 40.16 -29.28 -7.36
C SER A 546 41.22 -29.45 -8.45
N LEU A 547 42.25 -28.59 -8.41
CA LEU A 547 43.39 -28.61 -9.30
C LEU A 547 44.55 -29.34 -8.61
N VAL A 548 44.93 -30.51 -9.11
CA VAL A 548 46.21 -31.14 -8.72
C VAL A 548 47.27 -30.65 -9.69
N THR A 549 48.09 -29.70 -9.27
CA THR A 549 49.28 -29.29 -10.03
C THR A 549 50.29 -30.43 -9.99
N ILE A 550 50.55 -31.00 -11.16
CA ILE A 550 51.58 -32.04 -11.34
C ILE A 550 52.95 -31.39 -11.42
N GLU A 551 53.05 -30.27 -12.13
CA GLU A 551 54.30 -29.60 -12.45
C GLU A 551 54.02 -28.12 -12.73
N ALA A 552 54.96 -27.24 -12.37
CA ALA A 552 54.83 -25.78 -12.48
C ALA A 552 56.20 -25.08 -12.61
N LEU A 553 57.13 -25.70 -13.33
CA LEU A 553 58.44 -25.16 -13.68
C LEU A 553 58.37 -24.59 -15.11
N GLY A 554 59.19 -23.58 -15.41
CA GLY A 554 59.15 -22.94 -16.73
C GLY A 554 57.96 -21.99 -16.92
N SER A 555 57.34 -22.01 -18.10
CA SER A 555 56.23 -21.13 -18.48
C SER A 555 54.86 -21.82 -18.42
N THR A 556 54.85 -23.15 -18.31
CA THR A 556 53.63 -23.96 -18.31
C THR A 556 53.53 -24.77 -17.01
N SER A 557 52.33 -24.80 -16.40
CA SER A 557 51.96 -25.71 -15.34
C SER A 557 51.02 -26.78 -15.87
N VAL A 558 51.33 -28.04 -15.58
CA VAL A 558 50.43 -29.17 -15.84
C VAL A 558 49.50 -29.34 -14.65
N VAL A 559 48.20 -29.24 -14.90
CA VAL A 559 47.17 -29.34 -13.87
C VAL A 559 46.16 -30.41 -14.24
N VAL A 560 45.78 -31.25 -13.27
CA VAL A 560 44.70 -32.22 -13.45
C VAL A 560 43.43 -31.71 -12.78
N SER A 561 42.34 -31.69 -13.56
CA SER A 561 41.00 -31.38 -13.07
C SER A 561 39.97 -32.30 -13.73
N GLY A 562 39.08 -32.90 -12.93
CA GLY A 562 38.06 -33.82 -13.43
C GLY A 562 38.62 -35.03 -14.19
N GLY A 563 39.89 -35.40 -13.95
CA GLY A 563 40.59 -36.46 -14.68
C GLY A 563 41.30 -36.01 -15.96
N ASN A 564 41.17 -34.75 -16.39
CA ASN A 564 41.79 -34.24 -17.63
C ASN A 564 43.08 -33.48 -17.35
N TYR A 565 44.04 -33.53 -18.28
CA TYR A 565 45.28 -32.75 -18.21
C TYR A 565 45.14 -31.39 -18.90
N TYR A 566 45.46 -30.31 -18.17
CA TYR A 566 45.49 -28.93 -18.65
C TYR A 566 46.92 -28.40 -18.73
N LEU A 567 47.28 -27.79 -19.85
CA LEU A 567 48.59 -27.18 -20.11
C LEU A 567 48.50 -25.68 -19.87
N THR A 568 48.41 -25.30 -18.60
CA THR A 568 48.12 -23.93 -18.19
C THR A 568 49.37 -23.06 -18.22
N ASN A 569 49.30 -21.86 -18.79
CA ASN A 569 50.40 -20.92 -18.67
C ASN A 569 50.45 -20.35 -17.25
N ILE A 570 51.62 -20.40 -16.61
CA ILE A 570 51.79 -20.04 -15.19
C ILE A 570 51.44 -18.56 -14.93
N SER A 571 51.69 -17.67 -15.89
CA SER A 571 51.45 -16.24 -15.73
C SER A 571 50.00 -15.81 -15.94
N THR A 572 49.24 -16.54 -16.78
CA THR A 572 47.85 -16.18 -17.13
C THR A 572 46.81 -17.10 -16.50
N GLY A 573 47.21 -18.28 -16.02
CA GLY A 573 46.31 -19.31 -15.49
C GLY A 573 45.44 -20.00 -16.55
N THR A 574 45.69 -19.74 -17.84
CA THR A 574 44.88 -20.27 -18.95
C THR A 574 45.70 -21.15 -19.88
N GLY A 575 45.07 -22.11 -20.53
CA GLY A 575 45.72 -22.99 -21.50
C GLY A 575 44.81 -24.11 -22.00
N PRO A 576 45.22 -24.84 -23.06
CA PRO A 576 44.41 -25.90 -23.63
C PRO A 576 44.42 -27.17 -22.76
N THR A 577 43.44 -28.03 -22.99
CA THR A 577 43.49 -29.44 -22.55
C THR A 577 44.37 -30.25 -23.50
N LEU A 578 45.16 -31.18 -22.97
CA LEU A 578 45.91 -32.14 -23.78
C LEU A 578 44.95 -33.06 -24.55
N LYS A 579 45.23 -33.30 -25.84
CA LYS A 579 44.38 -34.08 -26.74
C LYS A 579 45.17 -35.09 -27.56
N TYR A 580 44.57 -36.22 -27.86
CA TYR A 580 45.07 -37.22 -28.81
C TYR A 580 44.00 -37.51 -29.86
N GLN A 581 44.34 -37.31 -31.13
CA GLN A 581 43.39 -37.41 -32.27
C GLN A 581 42.12 -36.55 -32.07
N GLY A 582 42.26 -35.38 -31.42
CA GLY A 582 41.16 -34.44 -31.17
C GLY A 582 40.33 -34.70 -29.91
N ASN A 583 40.47 -35.87 -29.27
CA ASN A 583 39.79 -36.20 -28.01
C ASN A 583 40.64 -35.78 -26.80
N VAL A 584 39.99 -35.31 -25.74
CA VAL A 584 40.66 -34.93 -24.48
C VAL A 584 41.32 -36.17 -23.87
N VAL A 585 42.57 -36.00 -23.45
CA VAL A 585 43.34 -37.01 -22.74
C VAL A 585 42.96 -36.96 -21.25
N ASP A 586 42.46 -38.08 -20.74
CA ASP A 586 42.11 -38.25 -19.33
C ASP A 586 42.98 -39.32 -18.64
N THR A 587 43.09 -39.23 -17.31
CA THR A 587 43.90 -40.12 -16.46
C THR A 587 43.36 -41.55 -16.38
N ALA A 588 42.07 -41.76 -16.68
CA ALA A 588 41.43 -43.07 -16.60
C ALA A 588 41.76 -43.97 -17.80
N ASN A 589 41.98 -43.37 -18.98
CA ASN A 589 42.29 -44.06 -20.23
C ASN A 589 43.80 -44.37 -20.40
N TYR A 590 44.66 -43.72 -19.61
CA TYR A 590 46.12 -43.88 -19.66
C TYR A 590 46.68 -44.44 -18.34
N THR A 591 46.11 -45.54 -17.84
CA THR A 591 46.31 -46.02 -16.45
C THR A 591 47.76 -46.28 -16.02
N THR A 592 48.66 -46.66 -16.93
CA THR A 592 50.09 -46.87 -16.63
C THR A 592 50.97 -45.68 -17.00
N TRP A 593 50.45 -44.73 -17.77
CA TRP A 593 51.17 -43.59 -18.32
C TRP A 593 50.64 -42.28 -17.73
N SER A 594 51.50 -41.51 -17.08
CA SER A 594 51.12 -40.20 -16.55
C SER A 594 51.95 -39.09 -17.18
N VAL A 595 51.32 -37.95 -17.48
CA VAL A 595 52.06 -36.72 -17.76
C VAL A 595 52.79 -36.29 -16.48
N ILE A 596 54.06 -35.94 -16.61
CA ILE A 596 54.90 -35.50 -15.49
C ILE A 596 55.44 -34.08 -15.67
N ALA A 597 55.41 -33.54 -16.89
CA ALA A 597 55.90 -32.21 -17.22
C ALA A 597 55.35 -31.74 -18.56
N ALA A 598 55.26 -30.43 -18.76
CA ALA A 598 55.09 -29.86 -20.10
C ALA A 598 55.69 -28.45 -20.19
N GLU A 599 56.19 -28.07 -21.36
CA GLU A 599 56.66 -26.70 -21.60
C GLU A 599 56.19 -26.19 -22.97
N GLN A 600 55.77 -24.93 -23.02
CA GLN A 600 55.39 -24.27 -24.26
C GLN A 600 56.64 -23.93 -25.06
N VAL A 601 56.67 -24.33 -26.33
CA VAL A 601 57.82 -24.11 -27.22
C VAL A 601 57.58 -22.97 -28.21
N SER A 602 58.66 -22.49 -28.82
CA SER A 602 58.61 -21.43 -29.83
C SER A 602 57.75 -21.86 -31.02
N GLY A 603 56.59 -21.21 -31.20
CA GLY A 603 55.56 -21.60 -32.17
C GLY A 603 54.18 -21.83 -31.55
N GLY A 604 54.08 -21.85 -30.22
CA GLY A 604 52.82 -21.87 -29.48
C GLY A 604 52.31 -23.25 -29.09
N GLY A 605 52.91 -24.32 -29.62
CA GLY A 605 52.69 -25.71 -29.20
C GLY A 605 53.43 -26.08 -27.92
N TYR A 606 53.24 -27.32 -27.44
CA TYR A 606 53.81 -27.80 -26.17
C TYR A 606 54.56 -29.11 -26.35
N ASP A 607 55.66 -29.25 -25.62
CA ASP A 607 56.37 -30.51 -25.42
C ASP A 607 55.92 -31.11 -24.09
N VAL A 608 55.31 -32.30 -24.12
CA VAL A 608 54.63 -32.94 -22.98
C VAL A 608 55.28 -34.26 -22.68
N VAL A 609 55.79 -34.41 -21.45
CA VAL A 609 56.51 -35.60 -21.02
C VAL A 609 55.57 -36.57 -20.32
N TRP A 610 55.59 -37.80 -20.82
CA TRP A 610 54.90 -38.95 -20.27
C TRP A 610 55.88 -39.92 -19.64
N LYS A 611 55.51 -40.49 -18.50
CA LYS A 611 56.26 -41.54 -17.83
C LYS A 611 55.38 -42.75 -17.55
N ASN A 612 55.89 -43.93 -17.89
CA ASN A 612 55.21 -45.19 -17.64
C ASN A 612 55.63 -45.72 -16.26
N SER A 613 54.68 -45.84 -15.35
CA SER A 613 54.90 -46.35 -13.99
C SER A 613 55.23 -47.85 -13.96
N ALA A 614 54.84 -48.62 -14.98
CA ALA A 614 55.01 -50.07 -15.00
C ALA A 614 56.42 -50.51 -15.44
N ASN A 615 57.07 -49.76 -16.33
CA ASN A 615 58.39 -50.13 -16.88
C ASN A 615 59.44 -49.00 -16.82
N GLY A 616 59.07 -47.79 -16.38
CA GLY A 616 59.98 -46.66 -16.25
C GLY A 616 60.38 -46.00 -17.57
N HIS A 617 59.70 -46.32 -18.69
CA HIS A 617 59.94 -45.68 -19.98
C HIS A 617 59.34 -44.26 -20.02
N TYR A 618 59.87 -43.46 -20.94
CA TYR A 618 59.46 -42.08 -21.19
C TYR A 618 58.98 -41.92 -22.64
N SER A 619 58.04 -41.02 -22.85
CA SER A 619 57.64 -40.53 -24.18
C SER A 619 57.50 -39.01 -24.12
N VAL A 620 58.02 -38.30 -25.11
CA VAL A 620 57.87 -36.83 -25.17
C VAL A 620 57.05 -36.50 -26.40
N TRP A 621 55.85 -35.98 -26.17
CA TRP A 621 54.88 -35.61 -27.19
C TRP A 621 55.08 -34.14 -27.56
N SER A 622 55.14 -33.84 -28.85
CA SER A 622 54.95 -32.48 -29.34
C SER A 622 53.50 -32.28 -29.73
N THR A 623 52.95 -31.11 -29.41
CA THR A 623 51.55 -30.75 -29.65
C THR A 623 51.42 -29.46 -30.46
N ASP A 624 50.26 -29.25 -31.09
CA ASP A 624 49.87 -27.94 -31.62
C ASP A 624 49.48 -26.95 -30.49
N SER A 625 49.22 -25.69 -30.83
CA SER A 625 48.82 -24.68 -29.84
C SER A 625 47.45 -24.93 -29.19
N GLY A 626 46.66 -25.86 -29.73
CA GLY A 626 45.38 -26.30 -29.17
C GLY A 626 45.50 -27.54 -28.27
N GLY A 627 46.73 -28.02 -28.03
CA GLY A 627 47.04 -29.18 -27.19
C GLY A 627 46.89 -30.54 -27.88
N ASN A 628 46.70 -30.61 -29.20
CA ASN A 628 46.60 -31.89 -29.91
C ASN A 628 47.98 -32.49 -30.18
N PHE A 629 48.15 -33.77 -29.88
CA PHE A 629 49.34 -34.55 -30.25
C PHE A 629 49.64 -34.48 -31.75
N VAL A 630 50.90 -34.20 -32.08
CA VAL A 630 51.43 -34.16 -33.46
C VAL A 630 52.42 -35.28 -33.71
N THR A 631 53.46 -35.39 -32.87
CA THR A 631 54.55 -36.38 -33.03
C THR A 631 55.27 -36.64 -31.71
N THR A 632 56.10 -37.68 -31.63
CA THR A 632 57.05 -37.88 -30.53
C THR A 632 58.42 -37.30 -30.87
N LEU A 633 59.14 -36.75 -29.88
CA LEU A 633 60.39 -36.00 -30.07
C LEU A 633 61.68 -36.80 -29.78
N ALA A 634 61.61 -37.86 -28.98
CA ALA A 634 62.76 -38.73 -28.72
C ALA A 634 63.09 -39.64 -29.93
N ALA A 635 64.23 -40.36 -29.89
CA ALA A 635 64.69 -41.27 -30.95
C ALA A 635 63.67 -42.36 -31.32
N ALA A 636 62.77 -42.70 -30.40
CA ALA A 636 61.66 -43.63 -30.60
C ALA A 636 60.43 -43.16 -29.81
N PRO A 637 59.23 -43.68 -30.11
CA PRO A 637 58.00 -43.33 -29.38
C PRO A 637 58.07 -43.61 -27.87
N GLU A 638 58.91 -44.55 -27.45
CA GLU A 638 59.20 -44.86 -26.05
C GLU A 638 60.71 -45.08 -25.88
N VAL A 639 61.31 -44.43 -24.88
CA VAL A 639 62.75 -44.49 -24.59
C VAL A 639 63.03 -44.72 -23.11
N LEU A 640 64.22 -45.21 -22.78
CA LEU A 640 64.69 -45.33 -21.40
C LEU A 640 65.19 -43.97 -20.88
N GLY A 641 65.21 -43.78 -19.56
CA GLY A 641 65.76 -42.57 -18.93
C GLY A 641 67.22 -42.26 -19.31
N SER A 642 68.00 -43.29 -19.64
CA SER A 642 69.39 -43.16 -20.06
C SER A 642 69.57 -42.76 -21.54
N ASP A 643 68.49 -42.66 -22.32
CA ASP A 643 68.55 -42.36 -23.75
C ASP A 643 69.10 -40.94 -24.01
N PRO A 644 70.17 -40.76 -24.81
CA PRO A 644 70.75 -39.45 -25.09
C PRO A 644 69.76 -38.45 -25.70
N THR A 645 68.75 -38.91 -26.44
CA THR A 645 67.74 -38.04 -27.05
C THR A 645 66.68 -37.56 -26.07
N LEU A 646 66.40 -38.33 -25.01
CA LEU A 646 65.58 -37.84 -23.89
C LEU A 646 66.35 -36.75 -23.12
N LYS A 647 67.63 -37.00 -22.84
CA LYS A 647 68.52 -36.03 -22.16
C LYS A 647 68.67 -34.74 -22.95
N ALA A 648 68.70 -34.81 -24.27
CA ALA A 648 68.77 -33.62 -25.12
C ALA A 648 67.54 -32.69 -25.01
N LEU A 649 66.39 -33.19 -24.53
CA LEU A 649 65.15 -32.41 -24.35
C LEU A 649 65.04 -31.75 -22.97
N GLU A 650 65.83 -32.20 -21.99
CA GLU A 650 65.84 -31.68 -20.61
C GLU A 650 66.06 -30.16 -20.52
N PRO A 651 66.94 -29.52 -21.32
CA PRO A 651 67.09 -28.06 -21.27
C PRO A 651 65.84 -27.30 -21.73
N THR A 652 65.12 -27.82 -22.73
CA THR A 652 63.86 -27.22 -23.23
C THR A 652 62.76 -27.33 -22.20
N LEU A 653 62.67 -28.48 -21.55
CA LEU A 653 61.68 -28.77 -20.50
C LEU A 653 62.09 -28.26 -19.11
N GLN A 654 63.32 -27.74 -19.00
CA GLN A 654 63.94 -27.20 -17.79
C GLN A 654 63.95 -28.18 -16.60
N GLN A 655 64.02 -29.48 -16.89
CA GLN A 655 63.87 -30.55 -15.90
C GLN A 655 64.89 -31.67 -16.13
N ASP A 656 65.43 -32.19 -15.02
CA ASP A 656 66.14 -33.46 -14.99
C ASP A 656 65.11 -34.60 -15.02
N LEU A 657 64.79 -35.08 -16.23
CA LEU A 657 63.67 -36.01 -16.44
C LEU A 657 64.00 -37.42 -15.94
N ASN A 658 65.27 -37.81 -16.02
CA ASN A 658 65.74 -39.15 -15.65
C ASN A 658 66.27 -39.25 -14.21
N GLY A 659 66.43 -38.11 -13.52
CA GLY A 659 66.85 -38.04 -12.12
C GLY A 659 68.34 -38.33 -11.91
N ASP A 660 69.19 -38.10 -12.91
CA ASP A 660 70.64 -38.33 -12.83
C ASP A 660 71.43 -37.18 -12.18
N GLY A 661 70.73 -36.10 -11.82
CA GLY A 661 71.27 -34.92 -11.15
C GLY A 661 71.81 -33.86 -12.12
N THR A 662 71.65 -34.05 -13.44
CA THR A 662 72.05 -33.09 -14.46
C THR A 662 70.92 -32.80 -15.44
N ILE A 663 70.83 -31.55 -15.92
CA ILE A 663 69.93 -31.18 -17.03
C ILE A 663 70.78 -31.21 -18.31
N GLY A 664 70.48 -32.14 -19.23
CA GLY A 664 71.20 -32.30 -20.49
C GLY A 664 72.22 -33.45 -20.48
N VAL A 665 72.93 -33.63 -21.60
CA VAL A 665 73.97 -34.67 -21.70
C VAL A 665 75.23 -34.25 -20.93
N PRO A 666 75.74 -35.03 -19.96
CA PRO A 666 76.94 -34.67 -19.19
C PRO A 666 78.18 -34.52 -20.09
N ILE A 667 78.85 -33.37 -20.01
CA ILE A 667 80.16 -33.14 -20.64
C ILE A 667 81.24 -33.70 -19.72
N ALA A 668 81.99 -34.72 -20.16
CA ALA A 668 83.03 -35.34 -19.33
C ALA A 668 84.22 -34.39 -19.07
N SER A 669 84.59 -34.22 -17.80
CA SER A 669 85.74 -33.40 -17.37
C SER A 669 87.08 -33.90 -17.94
N PRO A 670 88.06 -33.01 -18.24
CA PRO A 670 89.34 -33.39 -18.81
C PRO A 670 90.18 -34.31 -17.90
N VAL A 671 90.88 -35.29 -18.49
CA VAL A 671 91.85 -36.16 -17.80
C VAL A 671 93.27 -35.71 -18.11
N THR A 672 94.05 -35.35 -17.09
CA THR A 672 95.47 -34.97 -17.25
C THR A 672 96.34 -36.22 -17.40
N ILE A 673 97.11 -36.27 -18.48
CA ILE A 673 97.98 -37.40 -18.85
C ILE A 673 99.40 -37.19 -18.33
N GLU A 674 99.91 -35.96 -18.37
CA GLU A 674 101.27 -35.61 -17.98
C GLU A 674 101.33 -34.15 -17.51
N ALA A 675 102.14 -33.86 -16.49
CA ALA A 675 102.22 -32.54 -15.84
C ALA A 675 103.61 -32.24 -15.22
N LEU A 676 104.70 -32.71 -15.83
CA LEU A 676 106.06 -32.48 -15.37
C LEU A 676 106.76 -31.47 -16.28
N GLY A 677 106.69 -30.19 -15.91
CA GLY A 677 107.34 -29.09 -16.63
C GLY A 677 106.48 -27.82 -16.63
N SER A 678 106.60 -27.01 -17.68
CA SER A 678 105.79 -25.79 -17.87
C SER A 678 104.49 -26.01 -18.67
N THR A 679 104.24 -27.23 -19.16
CA THR A 679 103.05 -27.60 -19.96
C THR A 679 102.50 -28.94 -19.47
N SER A 680 101.19 -29.10 -19.43
CA SER A 680 100.49 -30.37 -19.17
C SER A 680 99.73 -30.84 -20.41
N VAL A 681 99.65 -32.15 -20.59
CA VAL A 681 98.82 -32.78 -21.63
C VAL A 681 97.50 -33.22 -21.02
N VAL A 682 96.39 -32.74 -21.57
CA VAL A 682 95.02 -33.09 -21.12
C VAL A 682 94.24 -33.72 -22.28
N VAL A 683 93.51 -34.80 -22.00
CA VAL A 683 92.53 -35.35 -22.95
C VAL A 683 91.13 -34.94 -22.55
N SER A 684 90.39 -34.36 -23.50
CA SER A 684 88.98 -34.05 -23.39
C SER A 684 88.29 -34.29 -24.73
N GLY A 685 87.15 -34.99 -24.72
CA GLY A 685 86.40 -35.30 -25.96
C GLY A 685 87.18 -36.11 -27.01
N GLY A 686 88.18 -36.90 -26.60
CA GLY A 686 89.00 -37.71 -27.51
C GLY A 686 90.16 -36.97 -28.20
N ASN A 687 90.33 -35.67 -27.93
CA ASN A 687 91.44 -34.86 -28.44
C ASN A 687 92.47 -34.56 -27.34
N TYR A 688 93.73 -34.38 -27.74
CA TYR A 688 94.84 -34.01 -26.84
C TYR A 688 95.08 -32.50 -26.90
N TYR A 689 95.13 -31.87 -25.73
CA TYR A 689 95.40 -30.45 -25.56
C TYR A 689 96.69 -30.24 -24.77
N LEU A 690 97.45 -29.20 -25.13
CA LEU A 690 98.67 -28.77 -24.42
C LEU A 690 98.36 -27.49 -23.66
N THR A 691 98.28 -27.55 -22.33
CA THR A 691 97.95 -26.39 -21.50
C THR A 691 99.16 -25.95 -20.66
N ASN A 692 99.44 -24.66 -20.58
CA ASN A 692 100.49 -24.17 -19.68
C ASN A 692 100.06 -24.34 -18.21
N ILE A 693 100.91 -24.96 -17.38
CA ILE A 693 100.56 -25.32 -15.99
C ILE A 693 100.34 -24.08 -15.11
N SER A 694 101.05 -22.97 -15.36
CA SER A 694 100.95 -21.78 -14.50
C SER A 694 99.77 -20.87 -14.85
N THR A 695 99.26 -20.95 -16.08
CA THR A 695 98.16 -20.08 -16.56
C THR A 695 96.86 -20.83 -16.82
N GLY A 696 96.90 -22.16 -16.98
CA GLY A 696 95.75 -22.99 -17.33
C GLY A 696 95.26 -22.82 -18.77
N VAL A 697 96.00 -22.10 -19.63
CA VAL A 697 95.60 -21.76 -21.00
C VAL A 697 96.61 -22.32 -22.00
N GLY A 698 96.11 -22.91 -23.08
CA GLY A 698 96.89 -23.43 -24.20
C GLY A 698 96.06 -23.46 -25.49
N PRO A 699 96.71 -23.56 -26.67
CA PRO A 699 96.03 -23.57 -27.97
C PRO A 699 95.23 -24.86 -28.22
#